data_AF-A0A0B6ZSP9-F1
#
_entry.id   AF-A0A0B6ZSP9-F1
#
_cell.length_a   1.000
_cell.length_b   1.000
_cell.length_c   1.000
_cell.angle_alpha   90.00
_cell.angle_beta   90.00
_cell.angle_gamma   90.00
#
_symmetry.space_group_name_H-M   'P 1'
#
loop_
_entity.id
_entity.type
_entity.pdbx_description
1 polymer ?
#
loop_
_entity_poly.entity_id
_entity_poly.type
_entity_poly.pdbx_seq_one_letter_code
_entity_poly.pdbx_strand_id
1 'polypeptide(L)'
;AESNIDSESNAEKAVKWLIAASKQGNVEATEKLRHCVQTNLGMNEENKSDVTWCLNTSASEKKIRYAAKSLFYKINTAQKSALSKEEYIEAINSLTDGYEKEKKLLLAAGKKIGTVITENDFVKILSKKIHGTITLTSAEMDETSAAYDSASLCRKVFMYPRQTANIAFERGLEYASKEGMNLILSLVPTNQLYLLALLFVYSYITPGFLLLAIPPVAFCISFLVMVISTLQMFYKRRKQKDAATLATMLQQQFDVDIDLEITESQYSWNSLTPYLVFFISLPIMLISFSLTNKSYIPCAELFAIAAVMTVICFIGLSDSHDGLTLLALGSHAFASLPIFFARLPQVPLITKLIEIITNPFFSLNLGLNVSFHISLPSLVHMLIPVFLFRMAMRGSWSGIYKILIPHLICYLWFSLLTTVFPFTTWTGLARATVGYMLLPVFVPISVLLLIIGIPYSMYRLLQTEIVGKLIVTVLLLAVPILLTQTKILFDKKDKKASPKEQKIRKIIMISFAVLSIIPLFYVQMPILLEKKSLMMTWVDYKHLCIPKDGLWAPYQIRCQDFLGTKVQWQGQVEQVKVSKVENTAESYIKTLPGILSEPLYCIYGEKVPKCDEQTMSDEALRHCQLTKSTGRNCHLNNHNLISLLLSIKMEEYTLTIDAGPNFLSGLMALQLGDEIEFTATLADVGTPIPRLKLKSLNCTSRVLNVEMNVDDDDLDEETLLQVLNNAFALFFNFGFFPILEYSP
;
A
#
# COMPACT_ATOMS: atom_id res chain seq x y z
N ALA A 1 -63.89 -1.96 26.94
CA ALA A 1 -63.48 -2.62 28.20
C ALA A 1 -64.36 -2.16 29.38
N GLU A 2 -65.67 -1.97 29.17
CA GLU A 2 -66.56 -1.31 30.15
C GLU A 2 -67.60 -2.26 30.75
N SER A 3 -67.23 -3.52 30.98
CA SER A 3 -68.03 -4.44 31.81
C SER A 3 -67.17 -4.92 32.99
N ASN A 4 -67.47 -4.40 34.17
CA ASN A 4 -66.71 -4.51 35.43
C ASN A 4 -66.55 -5.92 36.04
N ILE A 5 -66.65 -7.00 35.27
CA ILE A 5 -66.58 -8.38 35.80
C ILE A 5 -65.35 -9.16 35.30
N ASP A 6 -64.52 -8.62 34.41
CA ASP A 6 -63.28 -9.29 33.97
C ASP A 6 -62.23 -8.31 33.41
N SER A 7 -62.01 -7.15 34.06
CA SER A 7 -61.23 -6.04 33.47
C SER A 7 -59.76 -6.41 33.22
N GLU A 8 -59.16 -7.21 34.11
CA GLU A 8 -57.75 -7.61 34.03
C GLU A 8 -57.52 -8.68 32.94
N SER A 9 -58.36 -9.72 32.91
CA SER A 9 -58.41 -10.72 31.81
C SER A 9 -58.70 -10.09 30.45
N ASN A 10 -59.57 -9.09 30.39
CA ASN A 10 -59.83 -8.33 29.16
C ASN A 10 -58.64 -7.45 28.75
N ALA A 11 -57.91 -6.88 29.71
CA ALA A 11 -56.68 -6.14 29.44
C ALA A 11 -55.58 -7.08 28.90
N GLU A 12 -55.40 -8.27 29.48
CA GLU A 12 -54.46 -9.26 28.96
C GLU A 12 -54.81 -9.72 27.54
N LYS A 13 -56.10 -10.00 27.26
CA LYS A 13 -56.57 -10.34 25.91
C LYS A 13 -56.34 -9.18 24.94
N ALA A 14 -56.59 -7.94 25.35
CA ALA A 14 -56.32 -6.76 24.54
C ALA A 14 -54.82 -6.66 24.20
N VAL A 15 -53.93 -6.89 25.18
CA VAL A 15 -52.48 -6.94 24.94
C VAL A 15 -52.11 -8.06 23.95
N LYS A 16 -52.73 -9.25 24.04
CA LYS A 16 -52.51 -10.32 23.05
C LYS A 16 -52.90 -9.89 21.62
N TRP A 17 -54.03 -9.22 21.44
CA TRP A 17 -54.43 -8.67 20.13
C TRP A 17 -53.51 -7.55 19.65
N LEU A 18 -53.08 -6.67 20.55
CA LEU A 18 -52.12 -5.62 20.25
C LEU A 18 -50.75 -6.17 19.85
N ILE A 19 -50.28 -7.26 20.49
CA ILE A 19 -49.07 -7.98 20.10
C ILE A 19 -49.24 -8.55 18.68
N ALA A 20 -50.37 -9.19 18.37
CA ALA A 20 -50.63 -9.75 17.05
C ALA A 20 -50.64 -8.66 15.95
N ALA A 21 -51.33 -7.54 16.20
CA ALA A 21 -51.37 -6.40 15.29
C ALA A 21 -50.00 -5.72 15.15
N SER A 22 -49.27 -5.56 16.26
CA SER A 22 -47.89 -5.04 16.25
C SER A 22 -46.96 -5.94 15.46
N LYS A 23 -47.04 -7.27 15.62
CA LYS A 23 -46.25 -8.26 14.85
C LYS A 23 -46.49 -8.17 13.34
N GLN A 24 -47.65 -7.68 12.90
CA GLN A 24 -47.95 -7.39 11.48
C GLN A 24 -47.40 -6.04 11.00
N GLY A 25 -46.80 -5.24 11.89
CA GLY A 25 -46.24 -3.93 11.58
C GLY A 25 -47.21 -2.76 11.77
N ASN A 26 -48.33 -2.93 12.50
CA ASN A 26 -49.24 -1.85 12.82
C ASN A 26 -48.59 -0.89 13.85
N VAL A 27 -48.38 0.36 13.43
CA VAL A 27 -47.70 1.41 14.21
C VAL A 27 -48.56 1.84 15.40
N GLU A 28 -49.87 2.01 15.21
CA GLU A 28 -50.80 2.39 16.29
C GLU A 28 -50.89 1.31 17.37
N ALA A 29 -50.89 0.03 16.97
CA ALA A 29 -50.87 -1.07 17.92
C ALA A 29 -49.56 -1.08 18.74
N THR A 30 -48.43 -0.77 18.09
CA THR A 30 -47.12 -0.65 18.77
C THR A 30 -47.12 0.49 19.78
N GLU A 31 -47.75 1.63 19.46
CA GLU A 31 -47.84 2.76 20.37
C GLU A 31 -48.79 2.49 21.54
N LYS A 32 -49.91 1.80 21.29
CA LYS A 32 -50.79 1.31 22.36
C LYS A 32 -50.08 0.31 23.27
N LEU A 33 -49.22 -0.56 22.74
CA LEU A 33 -48.37 -1.43 23.57
C LEU A 33 -47.38 -0.63 24.42
N ARG A 34 -46.79 0.45 23.88
CA ARG A 34 -45.90 1.33 24.65
C ARG A 34 -46.62 1.93 25.85
N HIS A 35 -47.85 2.39 25.64
CA HIS A 35 -48.71 2.88 26.71
C HIS A 35 -49.04 1.78 27.74
N CYS A 36 -49.41 0.57 27.30
CA CYS A 36 -49.65 -0.56 28.21
C CYS A 36 -48.44 -0.92 29.09
N VAL A 37 -47.22 -0.81 28.56
CA VAL A 37 -45.98 -1.01 29.34
C VAL A 37 -45.79 0.11 30.37
N GLN A 38 -46.04 1.36 30.00
CA GLN A 38 -45.92 2.50 30.91
C GLN A 38 -46.92 2.45 32.06
N THR A 39 -48.15 2.01 31.79
CA THR A 39 -49.22 1.91 32.80
C THR A 39 -49.30 0.54 33.48
N ASN A 40 -48.42 -0.39 33.10
CA ASN A 40 -48.42 -1.80 33.53
C ASN A 40 -49.78 -2.51 33.34
N LEU A 41 -50.54 -2.11 32.31
CA LEU A 41 -51.91 -2.57 32.08
C LEU A 41 -51.94 -3.82 31.20
N GLY A 42 -52.40 -4.95 31.74
CA GLY A 42 -52.49 -6.23 31.02
C GLY A 42 -51.14 -6.90 30.74
N MET A 43 -50.08 -6.49 31.44
CA MET A 43 -48.73 -7.06 31.34
C MET A 43 -48.59 -8.27 32.28
N ASN A 44 -48.04 -9.37 31.78
CA ASN A 44 -47.75 -10.58 32.54
C ASN A 44 -46.38 -11.16 32.13
N GLU A 45 -45.83 -12.09 32.92
CA GLU A 45 -44.48 -12.64 32.64
C GLU A 45 -44.39 -13.39 31.30
N GLU A 46 -45.51 -13.92 30.78
CA GLU A 46 -45.56 -14.58 29.48
C GLU A 46 -45.49 -13.58 28.30
N ASN A 47 -46.22 -12.47 28.37
CA ASN A 47 -46.34 -11.51 27.28
C ASN A 47 -45.19 -10.49 27.23
N LYS A 48 -44.49 -10.30 28.35
CA LYS A 48 -43.43 -9.31 28.52
C LYS A 48 -42.32 -9.41 27.47
N SER A 49 -41.92 -10.63 27.13
CA SER A 49 -40.88 -10.89 26.12
C SER A 49 -41.32 -10.44 24.73
N ASP A 50 -42.55 -10.77 24.34
CA ASP A 50 -43.17 -10.42 23.06
C ASP A 50 -43.42 -8.91 22.92
N VAL A 51 -43.87 -8.26 24.00
CA VAL A 51 -44.07 -6.81 24.03
C VAL A 51 -42.73 -6.09 23.91
N THR A 52 -41.70 -6.54 24.64
CA THR A 52 -40.35 -5.98 24.55
C THR A 52 -39.79 -6.12 23.13
N TRP A 53 -39.97 -7.28 22.50
CA TRP A 53 -39.59 -7.50 21.10
C TRP A 53 -40.35 -6.55 20.16
N CYS A 54 -41.66 -6.37 20.36
CA CYS A 54 -42.48 -5.44 19.58
C CYS A 54 -42.00 -4.00 19.71
N LEU A 55 -41.56 -3.55 20.89
CA LEU A 55 -41.10 -2.17 21.08
C LEU A 55 -39.69 -1.93 20.52
N ASN A 56 -38.84 -2.96 20.52
CA ASN A 56 -37.46 -2.85 20.04
C ASN A 56 -37.29 -3.10 18.53
N THR A 57 -38.30 -3.64 17.85
CA THR A 57 -38.24 -3.98 16.41
C THR A 57 -38.89 -2.88 15.58
N SER A 58 -38.25 -2.47 14.48
CA SER A 58 -38.80 -1.43 13.59
C SER A 58 -40.07 -1.91 12.86
N ALA A 59 -40.96 -0.99 12.48
CA ALA A 59 -42.18 -1.34 11.75
C ALA A 59 -41.87 -2.06 10.42
N SER A 60 -40.84 -1.62 9.69
CA SER A 60 -40.37 -2.26 8.46
C SER A 60 -39.90 -3.70 8.70
N GLU A 61 -39.13 -3.93 9.76
CA GLU A 61 -38.66 -5.27 10.11
C GLU A 61 -39.81 -6.20 10.51
N LYS A 62 -40.81 -5.70 11.24
CA LYS A 62 -42.02 -6.48 11.58
C LYS A 62 -42.80 -6.89 10.33
N LYS A 63 -43.03 -5.95 9.40
CA LYS A 63 -43.71 -6.21 8.12
C LYS A 63 -42.97 -7.26 7.28
N ILE A 64 -41.64 -7.16 7.17
CA ILE A 64 -40.81 -8.15 6.46
C ILE A 64 -40.90 -9.52 7.14
N ARG A 65 -40.78 -9.59 8.47
CA ARG A 65 -40.87 -10.85 9.21
C ARG A 65 -42.25 -11.48 9.09
N TYR A 66 -43.32 -10.68 9.08
CA TYR A 66 -44.68 -11.15 8.83
C TYR A 66 -44.82 -11.73 7.42
N ALA A 67 -44.38 -11.02 6.38
CA ALA A 67 -44.41 -11.51 5.01
C ALA A 67 -43.56 -12.79 4.83
N ALA A 68 -42.38 -12.86 5.45
CA ALA A 68 -41.53 -14.05 5.47
C ALA A 68 -42.22 -15.25 6.15
N LYS A 69 -42.92 -15.01 7.26
CA LYS A 69 -43.69 -16.03 7.98
C LYS A 69 -44.86 -16.55 7.13
N SER A 70 -45.58 -15.66 6.47
CA SER A 70 -46.64 -16.02 5.52
C SER A 70 -46.11 -16.83 4.34
N LEU A 71 -44.94 -16.48 3.82
CA LEU A 71 -44.24 -17.25 2.79
C LEU A 71 -43.89 -18.66 3.28
N PHE A 72 -43.36 -18.79 4.50
CA PHE A 72 -43.04 -20.10 5.08
C PHE A 72 -44.27 -21.00 5.19
N TYR A 73 -45.40 -20.48 5.69
CA TYR A 73 -46.64 -21.26 5.75
C TYR A 73 -47.18 -21.65 4.38
N LYS A 74 -47.02 -20.79 3.38
CA LYS A 74 -47.42 -21.10 1.99
C LYS A 74 -46.57 -22.22 1.38
N ILE A 75 -45.27 -22.25 1.69
CA ILE A 75 -44.34 -23.32 1.29
C ILE A 75 -44.63 -24.61 2.07
N ASN A 76 -45.01 -24.49 3.34
CA ASN A 76 -45.28 -25.61 4.22
C ASN A 76 -46.73 -26.10 4.15
N THR A 77 -47.09 -26.71 3.02
CA THR A 77 -48.44 -27.27 2.78
C THR A 77 -48.85 -28.34 3.80
N ALA A 78 -47.88 -29.02 4.41
CA ALA A 78 -48.10 -30.06 5.42
C ALA A 78 -48.19 -29.54 6.87
N GLN A 79 -48.08 -28.22 7.10
CA GLN A 79 -48.08 -27.59 8.42
C GLN A 79 -47.13 -28.24 9.45
N LYS A 80 -45.97 -28.73 9.00
CA LYS A 80 -44.95 -29.33 9.88
C LYS A 80 -44.22 -28.25 10.69
N SER A 81 -43.74 -28.57 11.88
CA SER A 81 -42.92 -27.63 12.68
C SER A 81 -41.56 -27.32 12.03
N ALA A 82 -41.07 -28.21 11.17
CA ALA A 82 -39.88 -28.01 10.35
C ALA A 82 -40.00 -28.75 9.01
N LEU A 83 -39.36 -28.20 7.98
CA LEU A 83 -39.24 -28.80 6.65
C LEU A 83 -37.86 -29.43 6.49
N SER A 84 -37.81 -30.60 5.86
CA SER A 84 -36.53 -31.13 5.34
C SER A 84 -36.04 -30.29 4.15
N LYS A 85 -34.74 -30.35 3.88
CA LYS A 85 -34.14 -29.61 2.76
C LYS A 85 -34.76 -29.99 1.42
N GLU A 86 -35.06 -31.26 1.21
CA GLU A 86 -35.65 -31.79 -0.02
C GLU A 86 -37.07 -31.28 -0.22
N GLU A 87 -37.92 -31.38 0.81
CA GLU A 87 -39.29 -30.85 0.81
C GLU A 87 -39.31 -29.33 0.56
N TYR A 88 -38.36 -28.59 1.13
CA TYR A 88 -38.24 -27.15 0.93
C TYR A 88 -37.85 -26.77 -0.51
N ILE A 89 -36.90 -27.51 -1.10
CA ILE A 89 -36.49 -27.29 -2.49
C ILE A 89 -37.65 -27.57 -3.44
N GLU A 90 -38.37 -28.67 -3.24
CA GLU A 90 -39.55 -29.03 -4.04
C GLU A 90 -40.67 -27.98 -3.92
N ALA A 91 -40.97 -27.54 -2.70
CA ALA A 91 -42.00 -26.55 -2.45
C ALA A 91 -41.65 -25.19 -3.08
N ILE A 92 -40.40 -24.73 -3.02
CA ILE A 92 -39.97 -23.51 -3.73
C ILE A 92 -40.09 -23.67 -5.25
N ASN A 93 -39.69 -24.82 -5.78
CA ASN A 93 -39.79 -25.09 -7.21
C ASN A 93 -41.23 -24.96 -7.72
N SER A 94 -42.23 -25.31 -6.88
CA SER A 94 -43.65 -25.23 -7.22
C SER A 94 -44.29 -23.83 -7.06
N LEU A 95 -43.66 -22.92 -6.30
CA LEU A 95 -44.26 -21.63 -5.91
C LEU A 95 -43.90 -20.46 -6.81
N THR A 96 -42.90 -20.62 -7.68
CA THR A 96 -42.29 -19.52 -8.44
C THR A 96 -42.29 -19.77 -9.94
N ASP A 97 -43.46 -20.04 -10.52
CA ASP A 97 -43.63 -19.99 -11.97
C ASP A 97 -43.46 -18.54 -12.46
N GLY A 98 -42.29 -18.25 -13.06
CA GLY A 98 -41.97 -16.95 -13.68
C GLY A 98 -40.85 -16.12 -13.04
N TYR A 99 -40.37 -16.50 -11.85
CA TYR A 99 -39.42 -15.69 -11.04
C TYR A 99 -38.14 -16.48 -10.68
N GLU A 100 -37.28 -16.71 -11.67
CA GLU A 100 -36.10 -17.58 -11.54
C GLU A 100 -35.02 -17.00 -10.60
N LYS A 101 -34.93 -15.67 -10.46
CA LYS A 101 -33.92 -15.01 -9.62
C LYS A 101 -34.27 -15.10 -8.13
N GLU A 102 -35.53 -14.90 -7.80
CA GLU A 102 -36.12 -14.97 -6.47
C GLU A 102 -36.05 -16.39 -5.92
N LYS A 103 -36.36 -17.37 -6.77
CA LYS A 103 -36.18 -18.79 -6.51
C LYS A 103 -34.75 -19.10 -6.05
N LYS A 104 -33.72 -18.67 -6.80
CA LYS A 104 -32.31 -18.87 -6.44
C LYS A 104 -31.97 -18.24 -5.10
N LEU A 105 -32.52 -17.06 -4.82
CA LEU A 105 -32.32 -16.34 -3.56
C LEU A 105 -32.94 -17.04 -2.35
N LEU A 106 -34.09 -17.71 -2.51
CA LEU A 106 -34.77 -18.49 -1.48
C LEU A 106 -34.09 -19.85 -1.26
N LEU A 107 -33.66 -20.53 -2.33
CA LEU A 107 -32.90 -21.78 -2.25
C LEU A 107 -31.57 -21.57 -1.52
N ALA A 108 -30.87 -20.47 -1.82
CA ALA A 108 -29.65 -20.09 -1.13
C ALA A 108 -29.90 -19.80 0.37
N ALA A 109 -31.03 -19.18 0.71
CA ALA A 109 -31.41 -18.98 2.12
C ALA A 109 -31.64 -20.31 2.83
N GLY A 110 -32.30 -21.28 2.19
CA GLY A 110 -32.50 -22.63 2.73
C GLY A 110 -31.19 -23.39 2.94
N LYS A 111 -30.27 -23.35 1.95
CA LYS A 111 -28.93 -23.96 2.07
C LYS A 111 -28.14 -23.40 3.26
N LYS A 112 -28.32 -22.12 3.58
CA LYS A 112 -27.65 -21.46 4.71
C LYS A 112 -28.21 -21.86 6.07
N ILE A 113 -29.49 -22.25 6.16
CA ILE A 113 -30.12 -22.70 7.40
C ILE A 113 -29.59 -24.07 7.81
N GLY A 114 -29.48 -24.98 6.85
CA GLY A 114 -28.98 -26.34 7.08
C GLY A 114 -29.93 -27.41 6.57
N THR A 115 -29.94 -28.57 7.23
CA THR A 115 -30.73 -29.74 6.83
C THR A 115 -32.20 -29.68 7.28
N VAL A 116 -32.47 -28.95 8.35
CA VAL A 116 -33.81 -28.79 8.94
C VAL A 116 -34.14 -27.29 8.97
N ILE A 117 -35.22 -26.91 8.30
CA ILE A 117 -35.63 -25.52 8.12
C ILE A 117 -36.83 -25.24 9.03
N THR A 118 -36.59 -24.45 10.09
CA THR A 118 -37.64 -23.98 11.00
C THR A 118 -38.21 -22.63 10.56
N GLU A 119 -39.44 -22.32 10.96
CA GLU A 119 -40.08 -21.02 10.69
C GLU A 119 -39.22 -19.86 11.20
N ASN A 120 -38.74 -19.96 12.45
CA ASN A 120 -37.96 -18.91 13.10
C ASN A 120 -36.63 -18.66 12.39
N ASP A 121 -35.92 -19.72 11.98
CA ASP A 121 -34.65 -19.59 11.28
C ASP A 121 -34.84 -19.01 9.88
N PHE A 122 -35.87 -19.44 9.16
CA PHE A 122 -36.22 -18.90 7.86
C PHE A 122 -36.54 -17.41 7.92
N VAL A 123 -37.46 -17.01 8.81
CA VAL A 123 -37.86 -15.61 9.01
C VAL A 123 -36.66 -14.75 9.43
N LYS A 124 -35.82 -15.25 10.34
CA LYS A 124 -34.63 -14.54 10.82
C LYS A 124 -33.61 -14.33 9.71
N ILE A 125 -33.31 -15.35 8.89
CA ILE A 125 -32.36 -15.22 7.79
C ILE A 125 -32.89 -14.30 6.70
N LEU A 126 -34.18 -14.43 6.32
CA LEU A 126 -34.79 -13.59 5.29
C LEU A 126 -34.81 -12.12 5.71
N SER A 127 -35.24 -11.84 6.95
CA SER A 127 -35.22 -10.49 7.52
C SER A 127 -33.80 -9.93 7.55
N LYS A 128 -32.83 -10.68 8.08
CA LYS A 128 -31.43 -10.23 8.17
C LYS A 128 -30.80 -9.98 6.80
N LYS A 129 -31.18 -10.76 5.78
CA LYS A 129 -30.75 -10.57 4.39
C LYS A 129 -31.32 -9.29 3.80
N ILE A 130 -32.61 -9.03 3.97
CA ILE A 130 -33.27 -7.82 3.45
C ILE A 130 -32.68 -6.55 4.10
N HIS A 131 -32.33 -6.59 5.38
CA HIS A 131 -31.70 -5.46 6.08
C HIS A 131 -30.17 -5.37 5.86
N GLY A 132 -29.55 -6.30 5.13
CA GLY A 132 -28.12 -6.27 4.82
C GLY A 132 -27.17 -6.69 5.95
N THR A 133 -27.71 -7.31 7.01
CA THR A 133 -26.88 -7.85 8.12
C THR A 133 -26.28 -9.22 7.80
N ILE A 134 -26.87 -9.95 6.84
CA ILE A 134 -26.37 -11.22 6.34
C ILE A 134 -26.34 -11.19 4.81
N THR A 135 -25.22 -11.55 4.21
CA THR A 135 -25.12 -11.82 2.77
C THR A 135 -25.16 -13.33 2.50
N LEU A 136 -25.80 -13.75 1.42
CA LEU A 136 -25.74 -15.15 0.94
C LEU A 136 -24.51 -15.32 0.05
N THR A 137 -23.79 -16.42 0.24
CA THR A 137 -22.54 -16.70 -0.47
C THR A 137 -22.82 -17.09 -1.92
N SER A 138 -21.86 -16.87 -2.81
CA SER A 138 -22.02 -17.22 -4.22
C SER A 138 -22.13 -18.75 -4.38
N ALA A 139 -21.45 -19.51 -3.51
CA ALA A 139 -21.58 -20.97 -3.43
C ALA A 139 -22.99 -21.44 -3.00
N GLU A 140 -23.70 -20.67 -2.18
CA GLU A 140 -25.10 -20.97 -1.83
C GLU A 140 -26.05 -20.69 -3.02
N MET A 141 -25.75 -19.69 -3.84
CA MET A 141 -26.58 -19.22 -4.96
C MET A 141 -26.43 -20.06 -6.23
N ASP A 142 -25.28 -20.70 -6.44
CA ASP A 142 -25.03 -21.50 -7.64
C ASP A 142 -25.78 -22.85 -7.63
N GLU A 143 -26.53 -23.11 -8.70
CA GLU A 143 -26.97 -24.44 -9.12
C GLU A 143 -26.16 -24.82 -10.36
N THR A 144 -24.94 -25.32 -10.16
CA THR A 144 -24.15 -25.76 -11.31
C THR A 144 -24.61 -27.14 -11.78
N SER A 145 -24.53 -27.40 -13.09
CA SER A 145 -24.88 -28.72 -13.61
C SER A 145 -23.96 -29.80 -13.01
N ALA A 146 -24.49 -31.00 -12.76
CA ALA A 146 -23.68 -32.12 -12.26
C ALA A 146 -22.46 -32.42 -13.18
N ALA A 147 -22.57 -32.10 -14.48
CA ALA A 147 -21.49 -32.20 -15.46
C ALA A 147 -20.39 -31.13 -15.27
N TYR A 148 -20.74 -29.93 -14.78
CA TYR A 148 -19.78 -28.88 -14.44
C TYR A 148 -19.05 -29.16 -13.12
N ASP A 149 -19.76 -29.68 -12.11
CA ASP A 149 -19.16 -29.99 -10.81
C ASP A 149 -18.16 -31.14 -10.89
N SER A 150 -18.45 -32.17 -11.68
CA SER A 150 -17.60 -33.35 -11.88
C SER A 150 -16.42 -33.15 -12.84
N ALA A 151 -16.36 -32.05 -13.59
CA ALA A 151 -15.28 -31.77 -14.54
C ALA A 151 -13.95 -31.35 -13.84
N SER A 152 -12.80 -31.69 -14.42
CA SER A 152 -11.49 -31.20 -13.94
C SER A 152 -11.32 -29.69 -14.17
N LEU A 153 -10.47 -29.02 -13.39
CA LEU A 153 -10.26 -27.55 -13.47
C LEU A 153 -10.02 -27.05 -14.91
N CYS A 154 -9.17 -27.74 -15.68
CA CYS A 154 -8.94 -27.40 -17.09
C CYS A 154 -10.21 -27.58 -17.94
N ARG A 155 -10.96 -28.68 -17.75
CA ARG A 155 -12.18 -28.94 -18.51
C ARG A 155 -13.28 -27.93 -18.19
N LYS A 156 -13.37 -27.43 -16.95
CA LYS A 156 -14.27 -26.32 -16.58
C LYS A 156 -13.95 -25.06 -17.40
N VAL A 157 -12.67 -24.65 -17.41
CA VAL A 157 -12.21 -23.45 -18.12
C VAL A 157 -12.40 -23.54 -19.64
N PHE A 158 -12.10 -24.69 -20.26
CA PHE A 158 -12.17 -24.83 -21.72
C PHE A 158 -13.55 -25.18 -22.28
N MET A 159 -14.35 -26.02 -21.60
CA MET A 159 -15.68 -26.43 -22.09
C MET A 159 -16.79 -25.46 -21.66
N TYR A 160 -16.63 -24.78 -20.53
CA TYR A 160 -17.65 -23.88 -19.97
C TYR A 160 -17.08 -22.49 -19.65
N PRO A 161 -16.40 -21.80 -20.60
CA PRO A 161 -15.62 -20.60 -20.32
C PRO A 161 -16.48 -19.47 -19.72
N ARG A 162 -17.71 -19.27 -20.22
CA ARG A 162 -18.62 -18.23 -19.72
C ARG A 162 -19.12 -18.51 -18.30
N GLN A 163 -19.46 -19.77 -18.00
CA GLN A 163 -19.93 -20.15 -16.66
C GLN A 163 -18.78 -20.11 -15.65
N THR A 164 -17.59 -20.60 -16.03
CA THR A 164 -16.40 -20.53 -15.18
C THR A 164 -15.97 -19.09 -14.93
N ALA A 165 -16.01 -18.21 -15.93
CA ALA A 165 -15.69 -16.80 -15.76
C ALA A 165 -16.65 -16.12 -14.78
N ASN A 166 -17.95 -16.35 -14.90
CA ASN A 166 -18.94 -15.78 -13.98
C ASN A 166 -18.75 -16.29 -12.54
N ILE A 167 -18.54 -17.59 -12.34
CA ILE A 167 -18.32 -18.17 -11.01
C ILE A 167 -16.99 -17.68 -10.42
N ALA A 168 -15.93 -17.62 -11.22
CA ALA A 168 -14.63 -17.11 -10.78
C ALA A 168 -14.72 -15.63 -10.40
N PHE A 169 -15.44 -14.84 -11.18
CA PHE A 169 -15.67 -13.43 -10.90
C PHE A 169 -16.48 -13.23 -9.61
N GLU A 170 -17.56 -13.98 -9.41
CA GLU A 170 -18.38 -13.88 -8.20
C GLU A 170 -17.64 -14.36 -6.95
N ARG A 171 -16.90 -15.47 -7.03
CA ARG A 171 -16.03 -15.93 -5.93
C ARG A 171 -14.88 -14.97 -5.66
N GLY A 172 -14.30 -14.38 -6.70
CA GLY A 172 -13.26 -13.36 -6.58
C GLY A 172 -13.75 -12.12 -5.85
N LEU A 173 -14.95 -11.63 -6.22
CA LEU A 173 -15.63 -10.54 -5.52
C LEU A 173 -15.94 -10.88 -4.07
N GLU A 174 -16.43 -12.10 -3.80
CA GLU A 174 -16.73 -12.55 -2.44
C GLU A 174 -15.45 -12.63 -1.58
N TYR A 175 -14.37 -13.16 -2.14
CA TYR A 175 -13.07 -13.21 -1.48
C TYR A 175 -12.52 -11.81 -1.19
N ALA A 176 -12.50 -10.94 -2.20
CA ALA A 176 -12.11 -9.53 -2.03
C ALA A 176 -12.99 -8.83 -0.96
N SER A 177 -14.26 -9.22 -0.87
CA SER A 177 -15.18 -8.63 0.10
C SER A 177 -15.02 -9.11 1.53
N LYS A 178 -14.68 -10.39 1.76
CA LYS A 178 -14.56 -10.97 3.10
C LYS A 178 -13.13 -10.92 3.62
N GLU A 179 -12.18 -11.32 2.78
CA GLU A 179 -10.79 -11.55 3.17
C GLU A 179 -9.84 -10.50 2.59
N GLY A 180 -10.29 -9.65 1.66
CA GLY A 180 -9.42 -8.67 1.00
C GLY A 180 -8.69 -7.74 1.97
N MET A 181 -9.39 -7.25 3.01
CA MET A 181 -8.76 -6.43 4.05
C MET A 181 -7.82 -7.23 4.95
N ASN A 182 -8.16 -8.48 5.28
CA ASN A 182 -7.29 -9.35 6.07
C ASN A 182 -6.01 -9.72 5.30
N LEU A 183 -6.10 -9.92 3.98
CA LEU A 183 -4.95 -10.14 3.11
C LEU A 183 -4.02 -8.91 3.12
N ILE A 184 -4.57 -7.70 3.04
CA ILE A 184 -3.78 -6.46 3.16
C ILE A 184 -3.16 -6.35 4.55
N LEU A 185 -3.92 -6.64 5.61
CA LEU A 185 -3.40 -6.63 6.98
C LEU A 185 -2.32 -7.69 7.18
N SER A 186 -2.37 -8.82 6.46
CA SER A 186 -1.32 -9.85 6.47
C SER A 186 -0.05 -9.45 5.73
N LEU A 187 -0.14 -8.52 4.76
CA LEU A 187 1.01 -7.90 4.10
C LEU A 187 1.74 -6.91 5.02
N VAL A 188 1.08 -6.40 6.07
CA VAL A 188 1.67 -5.54 7.09
C VAL A 188 2.16 -6.43 8.26
N PRO A 189 3.49 -6.58 8.48
CA PRO A 189 4.02 -7.71 9.26
C PRO A 189 3.84 -7.58 10.78
N THR A 190 2.74 -8.05 11.37
CA THR A 190 2.44 -7.83 12.80
C THR A 190 3.21 -8.72 13.81
N ASN A 191 4.01 -8.06 14.65
CA ASN A 191 4.45 -8.39 16.02
C ASN A 191 5.70 -9.24 16.25
N GLN A 192 5.98 -10.31 15.50
CA GLN A 192 7.22 -11.11 15.73
C GLN A 192 8.29 -10.91 14.65
N LEU A 193 7.87 -10.52 13.45
CA LEU A 193 8.77 -10.06 12.39
C LEU A 193 9.28 -8.64 12.64
N TYR A 194 8.54 -7.79 13.37
CA TYR A 194 8.94 -6.41 13.64
C TYR A 194 10.29 -6.30 14.33
N LEU A 195 10.52 -7.01 15.44
CA LEU A 195 11.75 -6.80 16.21
C LEU A 195 12.99 -7.27 15.42
N LEU A 196 12.87 -8.42 14.74
CA LEU A 196 13.98 -9.05 14.05
C LEU A 196 14.25 -8.40 12.68
N ALA A 197 13.21 -8.05 11.93
CA ALA A 197 13.34 -7.29 10.69
C ALA A 197 13.74 -5.85 10.95
N LEU A 198 13.20 -5.17 11.98
CA LEU A 198 13.64 -3.82 12.36
C LEU A 198 15.10 -3.80 12.78
N LEU A 199 15.60 -4.77 13.57
CA LEU A 199 17.02 -4.86 13.91
C LEU A 199 17.92 -5.12 12.69
N PHE A 200 17.48 -5.98 11.77
CA PHE A 200 18.24 -6.33 10.56
C PHE A 200 18.25 -5.18 9.52
N VAL A 201 17.11 -4.52 9.37
CA VAL A 201 16.89 -3.43 8.40
C VAL A 201 17.49 -2.13 8.97
N TYR A 202 17.37 -1.84 10.28
CA TYR A 202 18.02 -0.69 10.93
C TYR A 202 19.56 -0.76 10.88
N SER A 203 20.14 -1.96 10.91
CA SER A 203 21.59 -2.16 10.70
C SER A 203 22.07 -1.83 9.28
N TYR A 204 21.16 -1.67 8.32
CA TYR A 204 21.44 -1.44 6.89
C TYR A 204 20.76 -0.20 6.31
N ILE A 205 19.94 0.51 7.10
CA ILE A 205 19.17 1.66 6.66
C ILE A 205 19.96 2.95 6.90
N THR A 206 20.29 3.64 5.82
CA THR A 206 20.56 5.08 5.82
C THR A 206 19.22 5.83 5.76
N PRO A 207 19.05 7.00 6.42
CA PRO A 207 17.82 7.81 6.34
C PRO A 207 17.32 8.06 4.90
N GLY A 208 18.22 8.23 3.93
CA GLY A 208 17.86 8.37 2.51
C GLY A 208 17.19 7.13 1.88
N PHE A 209 17.54 5.92 2.32
CA PHE A 209 16.90 4.68 1.84
C PHE A 209 15.45 4.57 2.32
N LEU A 210 15.12 5.07 3.52
CA LEU A 210 13.74 5.08 4.02
C LEU A 210 12.85 6.00 3.19
N LEU A 211 13.34 7.21 2.88
CA LEU A 211 12.60 8.16 2.06
C LEU A 211 12.40 7.68 0.62
N LEU A 212 13.31 6.83 0.11
CA LEU A 212 13.13 6.19 -1.19
C LEU A 212 12.16 5.01 -1.15
N ALA A 213 12.16 4.19 -0.09
CA ALA A 213 11.42 2.93 -0.03
C ALA A 213 10.00 3.06 0.55
N ILE A 214 9.77 3.93 1.53
CA ILE A 214 8.47 4.06 2.21
C ILE A 214 7.38 4.57 1.25
N PRO A 215 7.58 5.67 0.49
CA PRO A 215 6.54 6.18 -0.39
C PRO A 215 6.03 5.20 -1.46
N PRO A 216 6.86 4.45 -2.21
CA PRO A 216 6.37 3.49 -3.20
C PRO A 216 5.59 2.34 -2.55
N VAL A 217 6.00 1.88 -1.36
CA VAL A 217 5.27 0.82 -0.63
C VAL A 217 3.93 1.35 -0.14
N ALA A 218 3.89 2.54 0.47
CA ALA A 218 2.66 3.18 0.91
C ALA A 218 1.70 3.45 -0.26
N PHE A 219 2.24 3.86 -1.41
CA PHE A 219 1.50 4.03 -2.66
C PHE A 219 0.87 2.72 -3.13
N CYS A 220 1.64 1.62 -3.19
CA CYS A 220 1.12 0.32 -3.62
C CYS A 220 0.02 -0.21 -2.69
N ILE A 221 0.23 -0.11 -1.37
CA ILE A 221 -0.76 -0.56 -0.37
C ILE A 221 -2.05 0.27 -0.49
N SER A 222 -1.93 1.59 -0.54
CA SER A 222 -3.11 2.47 -0.64
C SER A 222 -3.88 2.28 -1.95
N PHE A 223 -3.19 2.10 -3.08
CA PHE A 223 -3.83 1.79 -4.36
C PHE A 223 -4.55 0.43 -4.33
N LEU A 224 -3.95 -0.61 -3.73
CA LEU A 224 -4.61 -1.90 -3.55
C LEU A 224 -5.84 -1.81 -2.64
N VAL A 225 -5.77 -1.03 -1.56
CA VAL A 225 -6.91 -0.75 -0.68
C VAL A 225 -8.05 -0.07 -1.46
N MET A 226 -7.74 0.89 -2.34
CA MET A 226 -8.75 1.52 -3.21
C MET A 226 -9.41 0.52 -4.15
N VAL A 227 -8.64 -0.37 -4.78
CA VAL A 227 -9.19 -1.43 -5.65
C VAL A 227 -10.07 -2.41 -4.87
N ILE A 228 -9.61 -2.89 -3.71
CA ILE A 228 -10.37 -3.85 -2.90
C ILE A 228 -11.65 -3.23 -2.32
N SER A 229 -11.56 -1.99 -1.82
CA SER A 229 -12.73 -1.27 -1.30
C SER A 229 -13.77 -0.99 -2.39
N THR A 230 -13.37 -0.72 -3.63
CA THR A 230 -14.31 -0.52 -4.74
C THR A 230 -14.98 -1.81 -5.21
N LEU A 231 -14.24 -2.92 -5.25
CA LEU A 231 -14.81 -4.26 -5.46
C LEU A 231 -15.81 -4.63 -4.34
N GLN A 232 -15.51 -4.28 -3.09
CA GLN A 232 -16.43 -4.41 -1.95
C GLN A 232 -17.71 -3.60 -2.14
N MET A 233 -17.62 -2.35 -2.60
CA MET A 233 -18.80 -1.51 -2.87
C MET A 233 -19.67 -2.14 -3.94
N PHE A 234 -19.08 -2.60 -5.05
CA PHE A 234 -19.80 -3.25 -6.14
C PHE A 234 -20.52 -4.52 -5.65
N TYR A 235 -19.82 -5.37 -4.89
CA TYR A 235 -20.42 -6.58 -4.30
C TYR A 235 -21.60 -6.23 -3.39
N LYS A 236 -21.44 -5.26 -2.48
CA LYS A 236 -22.51 -4.84 -1.56
C LYS A 236 -23.70 -4.22 -2.29
N ARG A 237 -23.47 -3.40 -3.33
CA ARG A 237 -24.52 -2.79 -4.16
C ARG A 237 -25.30 -3.85 -4.94
N ARG A 238 -24.63 -4.87 -5.47
CA ARG A 238 -25.30 -6.00 -6.14
C ARG A 238 -26.19 -6.78 -5.16
N LYS A 239 -25.67 -7.07 -3.96
CA LYS A 239 -26.45 -7.75 -2.90
C LYS A 239 -27.61 -6.90 -2.38
N GLN A 240 -27.49 -5.57 -2.37
CA GLN A 240 -28.59 -4.65 -2.09
C GLN A 240 -29.72 -4.81 -3.13
N LYS A 241 -29.38 -4.83 -4.44
CA LYS A 241 -30.37 -5.06 -5.51
C LYS A 241 -31.09 -6.41 -5.34
N ASP A 242 -30.37 -7.46 -4.93
CA ASP A 242 -30.98 -8.77 -4.66
C ASP A 242 -31.91 -8.75 -3.42
N ALA A 243 -31.53 -8.00 -2.37
CA ALA A 243 -32.36 -7.79 -1.19
C ALA A 243 -33.64 -6.99 -1.51
N ALA A 244 -33.52 -5.94 -2.31
CA ALA A 244 -34.66 -5.15 -2.78
C ALA A 244 -35.61 -5.99 -3.64
N THR A 245 -35.09 -6.78 -4.59
CA THR A 245 -35.89 -7.71 -5.42
C THR A 245 -36.70 -8.67 -4.53
N LEU A 246 -36.06 -9.23 -3.50
CA LEU A 246 -36.73 -10.12 -2.55
C LEU A 246 -37.81 -9.40 -1.71
N ALA A 247 -37.55 -8.17 -1.26
CA ALA A 247 -38.54 -7.37 -0.54
C ALA A 247 -39.75 -7.02 -1.42
N THR A 248 -39.53 -6.66 -2.69
CA THR A 248 -40.61 -6.38 -3.64
C THR A 248 -41.47 -7.61 -3.94
N MET A 249 -40.85 -8.79 -4.02
CA MET A 249 -41.58 -10.06 -4.20
C MET A 249 -42.47 -10.37 -2.99
N LEU A 250 -41.96 -10.18 -1.77
CA LEU A 250 -42.75 -10.36 -0.54
C LEU A 250 -43.93 -9.38 -0.47
N GLN A 251 -43.72 -8.13 -0.86
CA GLN A 251 -44.78 -7.11 -0.91
C GLN A 251 -45.88 -7.51 -1.90
N GLN A 252 -45.52 -7.86 -3.14
CA GLN A 252 -46.48 -8.23 -4.19
C GLN A 252 -47.28 -9.50 -3.85
N GLN A 253 -46.66 -10.47 -3.18
CA GLN A 253 -47.31 -11.76 -2.94
C GLN A 253 -48.24 -11.78 -1.72
N PHE A 254 -48.03 -10.89 -0.74
CA PHE A 254 -48.75 -10.91 0.54
C PHE A 254 -49.49 -9.61 0.90
N ASP A 255 -49.55 -8.65 -0.02
CA ASP A 255 -50.20 -7.34 0.17
C ASP A 255 -49.75 -6.61 1.46
N VAL A 256 -48.48 -6.80 1.81
CA VAL A 256 -47.85 -6.14 2.96
C VAL A 256 -47.18 -4.87 2.46
N ASP A 257 -47.65 -3.71 2.91
CA ASP A 257 -47.08 -2.40 2.58
C ASP A 257 -45.68 -2.21 3.20
N ILE A 258 -44.65 -2.81 2.60
CA ILE A 258 -43.27 -2.68 3.05
C ILE A 258 -42.73 -1.33 2.55
N ASP A 259 -42.21 -0.52 3.48
CA ASP A 259 -41.49 0.70 3.11
C ASP A 259 -40.12 0.34 2.51
N LEU A 260 -40.10 0.22 1.17
CA LEU A 260 -38.91 -0.11 0.41
C LEU A 260 -37.83 0.97 0.56
N GLU A 261 -38.21 2.22 0.75
CA GLU A 261 -37.27 3.33 0.81
C GLU A 261 -36.45 3.32 2.11
N ILE A 262 -37.11 3.03 3.24
CA ILE A 262 -36.48 2.87 4.56
C ILE A 262 -35.58 1.64 4.58
N THR A 263 -36.05 0.51 4.03
CA THR A 263 -35.29 -0.74 4.03
C THR A 263 -34.01 -0.65 3.18
N GLU A 264 -34.08 -0.01 2.01
CA GLU A 264 -32.89 0.28 1.19
C GLU A 264 -31.94 1.25 1.87
N SER A 265 -32.46 2.29 2.54
CA SER A 265 -31.65 3.24 3.30
C SER A 265 -30.87 2.53 4.40
N GLN A 266 -31.54 1.69 5.19
CA GLN A 266 -30.91 0.94 6.28
C GLN A 266 -29.84 -0.04 5.77
N TYR A 267 -30.09 -0.70 4.63
CA TYR A 267 -29.09 -1.54 3.97
C TYR A 267 -27.87 -0.71 3.56
N SER A 268 -28.08 0.47 2.98
CA SER A 268 -27.01 1.38 2.55
C SER A 268 -26.11 1.81 3.72
N TRP A 269 -26.71 2.12 4.87
CA TRP A 269 -25.96 2.45 6.09
C TRP A 269 -25.09 1.30 6.59
N ASN A 270 -25.63 0.10 6.64
CA ASN A 270 -24.90 -1.11 7.04
C ASN A 270 -23.75 -1.46 6.07
N SER A 271 -23.76 -0.91 4.86
CA SER A 271 -22.79 -1.19 3.81
C SER A 271 -21.80 -0.04 3.53
N LEU A 272 -21.78 1.02 4.36
CA LEU A 272 -20.98 2.23 4.11
C LEU A 272 -19.47 2.07 4.35
N THR A 273 -19.03 1.12 5.19
CA THR A 273 -17.61 0.93 5.56
C THR A 273 -16.60 1.02 4.40
N PRO A 274 -16.75 0.30 3.26
CA PRO A 274 -15.79 0.39 2.16
C PRO A 274 -15.70 1.79 1.55
N TYR A 275 -16.78 2.59 1.57
CA TYR A 275 -16.76 3.97 1.08
C TYR A 275 -15.81 4.82 1.92
N LEU A 276 -15.89 4.72 3.24
CA LEU A 276 -14.99 5.44 4.15
C LEU A 276 -13.53 5.01 3.96
N VAL A 277 -13.27 3.71 3.81
CA VAL A 277 -11.92 3.18 3.54
C VAL A 277 -11.35 3.78 2.25
N PHE A 278 -12.14 3.86 1.19
CA PHE A 278 -11.73 4.46 -0.08
C PHE A 278 -11.35 5.94 0.08
N PHE A 279 -12.23 6.75 0.71
CA PHE A 279 -11.98 8.18 0.90
C PHE A 279 -10.76 8.48 1.80
N ILE A 280 -10.45 7.60 2.76
CA ILE A 280 -9.24 7.72 3.59
C ILE A 280 -7.98 7.30 2.80
N SER A 281 -8.10 6.25 1.98
CA SER A 281 -6.95 5.73 1.21
C SER A 281 -6.52 6.64 0.06
N LEU A 282 -7.43 7.40 -0.55
CA LEU A 282 -7.14 8.25 -1.70
C LEU A 282 -6.11 9.37 -1.38
N PRO A 283 -6.25 10.19 -0.32
CA PRO A 283 -5.25 11.19 0.04
C PRO A 283 -3.88 10.56 0.33
N ILE A 284 -3.85 9.42 1.03
CA ILE A 284 -2.61 8.67 1.32
C ILE A 284 -1.95 8.24 0.01
N MET A 285 -2.74 7.75 -0.95
CA MET A 285 -2.26 7.37 -2.28
C MET A 285 -1.71 8.57 -3.05
N LEU A 286 -2.39 9.73 -3.03
CA LEU A 286 -1.96 10.94 -3.75
C LEU A 286 -0.66 11.50 -3.18
N ILE A 287 -0.56 11.59 -1.85
CA ILE A 287 0.66 12.04 -1.18
C ILE A 287 1.81 11.08 -1.51
N SER A 288 1.60 9.77 -1.32
CA SER A 288 2.63 8.75 -1.60
C SER A 288 3.06 8.74 -3.08
N PHE A 289 2.13 8.98 -4.00
CA PHE A 289 2.41 9.10 -5.43
C PHE A 289 3.28 10.34 -5.74
N SER A 290 2.99 11.48 -5.11
CA SER A 290 3.80 12.70 -5.29
C SER A 290 5.24 12.50 -4.81
N LEU A 291 5.41 11.82 -3.67
CA LEU A 291 6.70 11.51 -3.05
C LEU A 291 7.55 10.50 -3.84
N THR A 292 6.92 9.61 -4.60
CA THR A 292 7.63 8.51 -5.27
C THR A 292 8.28 8.99 -6.58
N ASN A 293 9.47 8.46 -6.89
CA ASN A 293 10.06 8.63 -8.22
C ASN A 293 9.26 7.83 -9.25
N LYS A 294 8.75 8.54 -10.28
CA LYS A 294 7.78 8.05 -11.25
C LYS A 294 8.36 6.95 -12.16
N SER A 295 9.69 6.81 -12.20
CA SER A 295 10.39 5.75 -12.94
C SER A 295 10.15 4.35 -12.36
N TYR A 296 9.86 4.23 -11.06
CA TYR A 296 9.58 2.95 -10.40
C TYR A 296 8.11 2.53 -10.48
N ILE A 297 7.21 3.44 -10.85
CA ILE A 297 5.77 3.19 -10.87
C ILE A 297 5.33 2.85 -12.30
N PRO A 298 4.66 1.70 -12.53
CA PRO A 298 4.12 1.33 -13.84
C PRO A 298 2.86 2.16 -14.17
N CYS A 299 3.04 3.44 -14.48
CA CYS A 299 1.95 4.41 -14.70
C CYS A 299 0.95 3.98 -15.78
N ALA A 300 1.42 3.33 -16.86
CA ALA A 300 0.54 2.84 -17.92
C ALA A 300 -0.42 1.72 -17.47
N GLU A 301 0.02 0.84 -16.56
CA GLU A 301 -0.85 -0.22 -16.01
C GLU A 301 -1.87 0.38 -15.05
N LEU A 302 -1.43 1.32 -14.21
CA LEU A 302 -2.32 2.04 -13.30
C LEU A 302 -3.38 2.84 -14.05
N PHE A 303 -3.03 3.45 -15.17
CA PHE A 303 -3.98 4.12 -16.06
C PHE A 303 -5.03 3.12 -16.57
N ALA A 304 -4.62 1.95 -17.05
CA ALA A 304 -5.56 0.92 -17.52
C ALA A 304 -6.46 0.42 -16.39
N ILE A 305 -5.92 0.16 -15.19
CA ILE A 305 -6.70 -0.25 -14.01
C ILE A 305 -7.71 0.84 -13.64
N ALA A 306 -7.28 2.11 -13.56
CA ALA A 306 -8.16 3.22 -13.24
C ALA A 306 -9.30 3.36 -14.27
N ALA A 307 -9.01 3.22 -15.56
CA ALA A 307 -10.02 3.26 -16.61
C ALA A 307 -11.05 2.12 -16.47
N VAL A 308 -10.58 0.89 -16.22
CA VAL A 308 -11.45 -0.27 -15.99
C VAL A 308 -12.30 -0.06 -14.74
N MET A 309 -11.73 0.46 -13.66
CA MET A 309 -12.46 0.75 -12.43
C MET A 309 -13.50 1.86 -12.62
N THR A 310 -13.20 2.92 -13.39
CA THR A 310 -14.21 3.94 -13.75
C THR A 310 -15.39 3.30 -14.48
N VAL A 311 -15.15 2.43 -15.46
CA VAL A 311 -16.23 1.76 -16.22
C VAL A 311 -17.03 0.82 -15.31
N ILE A 312 -16.38 0.03 -14.47
CA ILE A 312 -17.05 -0.86 -13.51
C ILE A 312 -17.88 -0.05 -12.52
N CYS A 313 -17.35 1.07 -12.01
CA CYS A 313 -18.09 1.95 -11.11
C CYS A 313 -19.29 2.58 -11.81
N PHE A 314 -19.15 3.02 -13.06
CA PHE A 314 -20.25 3.58 -13.84
C PHE A 314 -21.37 2.56 -14.07
N ILE A 315 -21.05 1.35 -14.56
CA ILE A 315 -22.06 0.33 -14.86
C ILE A 315 -22.66 -0.27 -13.57
N GLY A 316 -21.80 -0.48 -12.56
CA GLY A 316 -22.14 -1.26 -11.38
C GLY A 316 -22.78 -0.48 -10.25
N LEU A 317 -22.35 0.76 -10.04
CA LEU A 317 -22.82 1.62 -8.95
C LEU A 317 -23.83 2.67 -9.40
N SER A 318 -23.83 3.09 -10.68
CA SER A 318 -24.86 4.01 -11.18
C SER A 318 -26.21 3.30 -11.29
N ASP A 319 -27.28 4.01 -10.93
CA ASP A 319 -28.63 3.53 -11.19
C ASP A 319 -28.96 3.76 -12.67
N SER A 320 -29.58 2.74 -13.27
CA SER A 320 -29.40 2.39 -14.69
C SER A 320 -29.68 3.47 -15.75
N HIS A 321 -30.23 4.64 -15.44
CA HIS A 321 -30.59 5.64 -16.46
C HIS A 321 -30.55 7.08 -15.96
N ASP A 322 -29.62 7.46 -15.07
CA ASP A 322 -29.54 8.86 -14.64
C ASP A 322 -28.78 9.73 -15.64
N GLY A 323 -29.49 10.43 -16.54
CA GLY A 323 -28.87 11.33 -17.53
C GLY A 323 -27.95 12.39 -16.89
N LEU A 324 -28.21 12.78 -15.64
CA LEU A 324 -27.35 13.70 -14.87
C LEU A 324 -25.96 13.12 -14.58
N THR A 325 -25.84 11.81 -14.40
CA THR A 325 -24.57 11.16 -14.03
C THR A 325 -23.69 11.02 -15.27
N LEU A 326 -24.30 10.72 -16.41
CA LEU A 326 -23.64 10.72 -17.72
C LEU A 326 -23.20 12.13 -18.12
N LEU A 327 -24.03 13.15 -17.86
CA LEU A 327 -23.65 14.55 -18.07
C LEU A 327 -22.50 14.98 -17.16
N ALA A 328 -22.49 14.58 -15.88
CA ALA A 328 -21.41 14.91 -14.96
C ALA A 328 -20.07 14.25 -15.35
N LEU A 329 -20.08 12.96 -15.68
CA LEU A 329 -18.89 12.24 -16.12
C LEU A 329 -18.40 12.74 -17.49
N GLY A 330 -19.32 13.00 -18.42
CA GLY A 330 -19.00 13.59 -19.73
C GLY A 330 -18.42 15.00 -19.60
N SER A 331 -18.95 15.81 -18.69
CA SER A 331 -18.41 17.15 -18.39
C SER A 331 -17.00 17.07 -17.81
N HIS A 332 -16.74 16.10 -16.92
CA HIS A 332 -15.40 15.88 -16.37
C HIS A 332 -14.40 15.36 -17.42
N ALA A 333 -14.84 14.45 -18.30
CA ALA A 333 -14.05 14.00 -19.44
C ALA A 333 -13.72 15.14 -20.39
N PHE A 334 -14.68 16.03 -20.65
CA PHE A 334 -14.46 17.23 -21.46
C PHE A 334 -13.49 18.21 -20.78
N ALA A 335 -13.65 18.44 -19.48
CA ALA A 335 -12.78 19.32 -18.69
C ALA A 335 -11.31 18.84 -18.66
N SER A 336 -11.07 17.54 -18.80
CA SER A 336 -9.74 16.92 -18.77
C SER A 336 -9.09 16.74 -20.15
N LEU A 337 -9.79 17.07 -21.25
CA LEU A 337 -9.23 17.03 -22.62
C LEU A 337 -7.87 17.74 -22.77
N PRO A 338 -7.63 18.90 -22.13
CA PRO A 338 -6.31 19.55 -22.14
C PRO A 338 -5.15 18.61 -21.80
N ILE A 339 -5.33 17.78 -20.77
CA ILE A 339 -4.31 16.86 -20.26
C ILE A 339 -4.00 15.78 -21.31
N PHE A 340 -5.05 15.25 -21.96
CA PHE A 340 -4.90 14.23 -22.99
C PHE A 340 -4.24 14.76 -24.26
N PHE A 341 -4.62 15.98 -24.67
CA PHE A 341 -4.15 16.58 -25.91
C PHE A 341 -2.72 17.13 -25.83
N ALA A 342 -2.23 17.50 -24.64
CA ALA A 342 -0.84 17.95 -24.45
C ALA A 342 0.22 16.93 -24.90
N ARG A 343 -0.13 15.64 -24.98
CA ARG A 343 0.76 14.53 -25.36
C ARG A 343 0.58 14.03 -26.81
N LEU A 344 -0.33 14.62 -27.59
CA LEU A 344 -0.58 14.22 -28.97
C LEU A 344 0.53 14.71 -29.93
N PRO A 345 0.89 13.94 -30.96
CA PRO A 345 1.83 14.38 -31.98
C PRO A 345 1.27 15.61 -32.72
N GLN A 346 2.14 16.61 -32.95
CA GLN A 346 1.77 17.90 -33.54
C GLN A 346 1.44 17.72 -35.04
N VAL A 347 0.14 17.65 -35.36
CA VAL A 347 -0.36 17.69 -36.74
C VAL A 347 -1.03 19.04 -36.98
N PRO A 348 -0.59 19.86 -37.97
CA PRO A 348 -0.91 21.29 -38.06
C PRO A 348 -2.40 21.66 -38.11
N LEU A 349 -3.24 20.78 -38.65
CA LEU A 349 -4.70 20.98 -38.73
C LEU A 349 -5.40 20.62 -37.42
N ILE A 350 -4.87 19.62 -36.70
CA ILE A 350 -5.40 19.12 -35.43
C ILE A 350 -4.95 20.02 -34.28
N THR A 351 -3.71 20.53 -34.30
CA THR A 351 -3.20 21.46 -33.27
C THR A 351 -3.99 22.76 -33.22
N LYS A 352 -4.41 23.33 -34.37
CA LYS A 352 -5.28 24.53 -34.36
C LYS A 352 -6.64 24.29 -33.70
N LEU A 353 -7.23 23.11 -33.90
CA LEU A 353 -8.49 22.74 -33.23
C LEU A 353 -8.27 22.48 -31.73
N ILE A 354 -7.16 21.83 -31.37
CA ILE A 354 -6.78 21.60 -29.97
C ILE A 354 -6.54 22.92 -29.25
N GLU A 355 -5.81 23.87 -29.85
CA GLU A 355 -5.53 25.18 -29.25
C GLU A 355 -6.79 25.97 -28.90
N ILE A 356 -7.82 25.93 -29.76
CA ILE A 356 -9.11 26.59 -29.49
C ILE A 356 -9.81 25.98 -28.27
N ILE A 357 -9.70 24.67 -28.08
CA ILE A 357 -10.35 23.95 -26.97
C ILE A 357 -9.52 24.06 -25.69
N THR A 358 -8.20 24.12 -25.81
CA THR A 358 -7.26 23.88 -24.70
C THR A 358 -6.73 25.17 -24.08
N ASN A 359 -6.49 26.20 -24.89
CA ASN A 359 -5.91 27.45 -24.39
C ASN A 359 -6.91 28.23 -23.55
N PRO A 360 -6.46 28.83 -22.42
CA PRO A 360 -7.29 29.74 -21.67
C PRO A 360 -7.57 31.02 -22.48
N PHE A 361 -8.83 31.44 -22.50
CA PHE A 361 -9.21 32.77 -23.01
C PHE A 361 -8.63 33.88 -22.13
N PHE A 362 -8.53 33.61 -20.83
CA PHE A 362 -8.01 34.54 -19.85
C PHE A 362 -7.32 33.78 -18.70
N SER A 363 -6.14 34.23 -18.27
CA SER A 363 -5.41 33.70 -17.13
C SER A 363 -5.08 34.82 -16.13
N LEU A 364 -5.53 34.68 -14.89
CA LEU A 364 -5.23 35.60 -13.79
C LEU A 364 -4.28 34.92 -12.80
N ASN A 365 -3.15 35.55 -12.49
CA ASN A 365 -2.30 35.11 -11.37
C ASN A 365 -2.84 35.73 -10.08
N LEU A 366 -3.33 34.89 -9.17
CA LEU A 366 -3.97 35.33 -7.91
C LEU A 366 -2.95 35.61 -6.78
N GLY A 367 -1.66 35.41 -7.05
CA GLY A 367 -0.59 35.42 -6.02
C GLY A 367 -0.43 34.05 -5.35
N LEU A 368 0.63 33.86 -4.55
CA LEU A 368 0.94 32.59 -3.86
C LEU A 368 1.06 31.37 -4.79
N ASN A 369 1.65 31.52 -5.99
CA ASN A 369 1.84 30.43 -6.96
C ASN A 369 0.53 29.77 -7.47
N VAL A 370 -0.61 30.46 -7.35
CA VAL A 370 -1.91 30.02 -7.89
C VAL A 370 -2.28 30.83 -9.15
N SER A 371 -2.57 30.13 -10.24
CA SER A 371 -3.13 30.70 -11.48
C SER A 371 -4.58 30.26 -11.68
N PHE A 372 -5.42 31.21 -12.08
CA PHE A 372 -6.82 30.98 -12.42
C PHE A 372 -7.01 31.08 -13.92
N HIS A 373 -7.53 30.01 -14.53
CA HIS A 373 -7.68 29.89 -15.96
C HIS A 373 -9.16 29.84 -16.36
N ILE A 374 -9.59 30.77 -17.21
CA ILE A 374 -10.90 30.72 -17.87
C ILE A 374 -10.68 30.13 -19.27
N SER A 375 -10.94 28.84 -19.40
CA SER A 375 -10.97 28.09 -20.65
C SER A 375 -12.35 27.46 -20.84
N LEU A 376 -12.66 27.00 -22.05
CA LEU A 376 -13.89 26.23 -22.30
C LEU A 376 -13.98 24.98 -21.38
N PRO A 377 -12.90 24.19 -21.18
CA PRO A 377 -12.83 23.15 -20.16
C PRO A 377 -13.13 23.63 -18.72
N SER A 378 -12.62 24.79 -18.32
CA SER A 378 -12.82 25.37 -16.99
C SER A 378 -14.29 25.76 -16.75
N LEU A 379 -14.97 26.33 -17.75
CA LEU A 379 -16.41 26.60 -17.69
C LEU A 379 -17.24 25.33 -17.54
N VAL A 380 -16.89 24.26 -18.26
CA VAL A 380 -17.57 22.96 -18.14
C VAL A 380 -17.29 22.33 -16.77
N HIS A 381 -16.08 22.48 -16.24
CA HIS A 381 -15.73 22.01 -14.90
C HIS A 381 -16.56 22.71 -13.80
N MET A 382 -16.88 24.01 -13.96
CA MET A 382 -17.75 24.75 -13.03
C MET A 382 -19.19 24.19 -12.96
N LEU A 383 -19.65 23.47 -13.98
CA LEU A 383 -20.99 22.84 -13.97
C LEU A 383 -21.03 21.56 -13.12
N ILE A 384 -19.88 20.91 -12.88
CA ILE A 384 -19.80 19.62 -12.17
C ILE A 384 -20.34 19.74 -10.74
N PRO A 385 -19.95 20.73 -9.90
CA PRO A 385 -20.53 20.94 -8.58
C PRO A 385 -22.06 21.15 -8.62
N VAL A 386 -22.59 21.81 -9.65
CA VAL A 386 -24.04 22.02 -9.81
C VAL A 386 -24.75 20.69 -10.06
N PHE A 387 -24.19 19.81 -10.89
CA PHE A 387 -24.73 18.47 -11.11
C PHE A 387 -24.67 17.62 -9.83
N LEU A 388 -23.53 17.65 -9.10
CA LEU A 388 -23.37 16.96 -7.83
C LEU A 388 -24.39 17.45 -6.77
N PHE A 389 -24.59 18.76 -6.67
CA PHE A 389 -25.57 19.34 -5.74
C PHE A 389 -27.01 18.95 -6.10
N ARG A 390 -27.37 18.96 -7.39
CA ARG A 390 -28.70 18.47 -7.82
C ARG A 390 -28.90 16.99 -7.53
N MET A 391 -27.86 16.16 -7.65
CA MET A 391 -27.93 14.75 -7.28
C MET A 391 -28.12 14.58 -5.76
N ALA A 392 -27.47 15.41 -4.94
CA ALA A 392 -27.59 15.39 -3.49
C ALA A 392 -29.01 15.74 -2.99
N MET A 393 -29.66 16.72 -3.63
CA MET A 393 -30.99 17.19 -3.23
C MET A 393 -32.15 16.27 -3.62
N ARG A 394 -31.90 15.21 -4.41
CA ARG A 394 -32.94 14.23 -4.74
C ARG A 394 -33.34 13.42 -3.51
N GLY A 395 -34.65 13.31 -3.27
CA GLY A 395 -35.20 12.48 -2.18
C GLY A 395 -34.85 13.00 -0.78
N SER A 396 -35.14 14.27 -0.47
CA SER A 396 -35.00 14.85 0.88
C SER A 396 -33.64 14.56 1.57
N TRP A 397 -32.53 14.83 0.86
CA TRP A 397 -31.14 14.58 1.30
C TRP A 397 -30.71 13.11 1.40
N SER A 398 -31.62 12.15 1.22
CA SER A 398 -31.25 10.73 1.11
C SER A 398 -30.43 10.43 -0.15
N GLY A 399 -30.55 11.28 -1.17
CA GLY A 399 -29.77 11.23 -2.41
C GLY A 399 -28.26 11.34 -2.21
N ILE A 400 -27.77 11.88 -1.08
CA ILE A 400 -26.33 11.94 -0.81
C ILE A 400 -25.71 10.55 -0.77
N TYR A 401 -26.26 9.64 0.05
CA TYR A 401 -25.68 8.31 0.20
C TYR A 401 -26.18 7.33 -0.86
N LYS A 402 -27.41 7.50 -1.36
CA LYS A 402 -27.98 6.61 -2.39
C LYS A 402 -27.42 6.88 -3.79
N ILE A 403 -27.20 8.15 -4.13
CA ILE A 403 -26.86 8.60 -5.48
C ILE A 403 -25.49 9.28 -5.49
N LEU A 404 -25.25 10.36 -4.74
CA LEU A 404 -24.03 11.17 -4.87
C LEU A 404 -22.74 10.38 -4.58
N ILE A 405 -22.66 9.71 -3.42
CA ILE A 405 -21.44 9.01 -2.97
C ILE A 405 -20.96 7.95 -3.99
N PRO A 406 -21.81 7.04 -4.50
CA PRO A 406 -21.43 6.10 -5.55
C PRO A 406 -20.89 6.76 -6.82
N HIS A 407 -21.47 7.88 -7.25
CA HIS A 407 -21.02 8.61 -8.43
C HIS A 407 -19.70 9.36 -8.18
N LEU A 408 -19.49 9.86 -6.97
CA LEU A 408 -18.25 10.50 -6.58
C LEU A 408 -17.06 9.54 -6.69
N ILE A 409 -17.24 8.24 -6.41
CA ILE A 409 -16.20 7.24 -6.59
C ILE A 409 -15.82 7.06 -8.07
N CYS A 410 -16.81 7.04 -8.97
CA CYS A 410 -16.56 6.99 -10.40
C CYS A 410 -15.79 8.23 -10.87
N TYR A 411 -16.20 9.41 -10.39
CA TYR A 411 -15.50 10.68 -10.62
C TYR A 411 -14.04 10.63 -10.14
N LEU A 412 -13.79 10.12 -8.94
CA LEU A 412 -12.45 10.04 -8.34
C LEU A 412 -11.54 9.05 -9.07
N TRP A 413 -12.05 7.90 -9.53
CA TRP A 413 -11.27 7.00 -10.39
C TRP A 413 -10.91 7.64 -11.73
N PHE A 414 -11.83 8.40 -12.32
CA PHE A 414 -11.51 9.16 -13.54
C PHE A 414 -10.51 10.29 -13.26
N SER A 415 -10.58 10.97 -12.12
CA SER A 415 -9.58 11.97 -11.74
C SER A 415 -8.19 11.34 -11.50
N LEU A 416 -8.15 10.11 -10.97
CA LEU A 416 -6.91 9.35 -10.86
C LEU A 416 -6.33 9.00 -12.24
N LEU A 417 -7.19 8.61 -13.19
CA LEU A 417 -6.81 8.35 -14.58
C LEU A 417 -6.11 9.56 -15.20
N THR A 418 -6.67 10.76 -15.04
CA THR A 418 -6.10 12.00 -15.58
C THR A 418 -4.82 12.42 -14.87
N THR A 419 -4.68 12.11 -13.58
CA THR A 419 -3.47 12.42 -12.79
C THR A 419 -2.28 11.55 -13.20
N VAL A 420 -2.51 10.28 -13.55
CA VAL A 420 -1.44 9.35 -13.94
C VAL A 420 -1.05 9.53 -15.42
N PHE A 421 -1.97 9.98 -16.28
CA PHE A 421 -1.77 10.11 -17.73
C PHE A 421 -0.50 10.89 -18.15
N PRO A 422 -0.17 12.06 -17.57
CA PRO A 422 1.04 12.82 -17.92
C PRO A 422 2.35 12.02 -17.81
N PHE A 423 2.38 11.00 -16.96
CA PHE A 423 3.55 10.15 -16.72
C PHE A 423 3.57 8.87 -17.58
N THR A 424 2.60 8.68 -18.48
CA THR A 424 2.50 7.50 -19.36
C THR A 424 3.16 7.73 -20.72
N THR A 425 3.55 6.66 -21.40
CA THR A 425 4.03 6.69 -22.79
C THR A 425 3.03 5.99 -23.70
N TRP A 426 2.93 6.40 -24.97
CA TRP A 426 2.05 5.75 -25.95
C TRP A 426 2.37 4.26 -26.13
N THR A 427 3.65 3.90 -26.10
CA THR A 427 4.11 2.50 -26.13
C THR A 427 3.71 1.75 -24.86
N GLY A 428 3.82 2.39 -23.69
CA GLY A 428 3.37 1.85 -22.42
C GLY A 428 1.87 1.60 -22.39
N LEU A 429 1.07 2.53 -22.93
CA LEU A 429 -0.39 2.41 -23.00
C LEU A 429 -0.83 1.31 -23.96
N ALA A 430 -0.19 1.20 -25.13
CA ALA A 430 -0.41 0.10 -26.06
C ALA A 430 -0.06 -1.25 -25.42
N ARG A 431 1.07 -1.33 -24.71
CA ARG A 431 1.50 -2.53 -23.97
C ARG A 431 0.49 -2.93 -22.89
N ALA A 432 0.03 -1.98 -22.07
CA ALA A 432 -0.93 -2.22 -21.00
C ALA A 432 -2.27 -2.70 -21.57
N THR A 433 -2.83 -1.99 -22.56
CA THR A 433 -4.12 -2.34 -23.17
C THR A 433 -4.11 -3.71 -23.86
N VAL A 434 -3.07 -4.01 -24.66
CA VAL A 434 -2.90 -5.32 -25.29
C VAL A 434 -2.67 -6.41 -24.23
N GLY A 435 -1.87 -6.12 -23.20
CA GLY A 435 -1.62 -7.03 -22.09
C GLY A 435 -2.89 -7.42 -21.34
N TYR A 436 -3.75 -6.46 -21.01
CA TYR A 436 -5.02 -6.70 -20.34
C TYR A 436 -6.06 -7.40 -21.24
N MET A 437 -6.10 -7.08 -22.54
CA MET A 437 -6.99 -7.79 -23.49
C MET A 437 -6.60 -9.26 -23.65
N LEU A 438 -5.31 -9.57 -23.57
CA LEU A 438 -4.78 -10.94 -23.63
C LEU A 438 -4.75 -11.63 -22.25
N LEU A 439 -5.17 -10.97 -21.17
CA LEU A 439 -5.17 -11.50 -19.81
C LEU A 439 -5.93 -12.85 -19.70
N PRO A 440 -7.08 -13.08 -20.36
CA PRO A 440 -7.75 -14.38 -20.36
C PRO A 440 -6.89 -15.52 -20.94
N VAL A 441 -5.95 -15.21 -21.84
CA VAL A 441 -5.00 -16.15 -22.44
C VAL A 441 -3.74 -16.27 -21.59
N PHE A 442 -3.25 -15.15 -21.04
CA PHE A 442 -2.04 -15.11 -20.23
C PHE A 442 -2.23 -15.68 -18.82
N VAL A 443 -3.42 -15.62 -18.21
CA VAL A 443 -3.66 -16.18 -16.87
C VAL A 443 -3.49 -17.70 -16.82
N PRO A 444 -4.06 -18.50 -17.75
CA PRO A 444 -3.78 -19.93 -17.81
C PRO A 444 -2.28 -20.24 -18.03
N ILE A 445 -1.62 -19.47 -18.90
CA ILE A 445 -0.19 -19.62 -19.20
C ILE A 445 0.67 -19.21 -18.00
N SER A 446 0.31 -18.16 -17.28
CA SER A 446 1.04 -17.69 -16.09
C SER A 446 0.88 -18.64 -14.93
N VAL A 447 -0.29 -19.28 -14.76
CA VAL A 447 -0.48 -20.36 -13.79
C VAL A 447 0.39 -21.58 -14.16
N LEU A 448 0.46 -21.95 -15.44
CA LEU A 448 1.37 -23.01 -15.90
C LEU A 448 2.84 -22.64 -15.66
N LEU A 449 3.22 -21.40 -15.96
CA LEU A 449 4.55 -20.84 -15.69
C LEU A 449 4.83 -20.68 -14.21
N LEU A 450 3.85 -20.52 -13.33
CA LEU A 450 4.03 -20.55 -11.89
C LEU A 450 4.20 -21.98 -11.39
N ILE A 451 3.43 -22.94 -11.91
CA ILE A 451 3.58 -24.36 -11.55
C ILE A 451 4.95 -24.90 -11.96
N ILE A 452 5.52 -24.42 -13.07
CA ILE A 452 6.87 -24.81 -13.54
C ILE A 452 7.95 -23.87 -12.99
N GLY A 453 7.63 -22.58 -12.93
CA GLY A 453 8.56 -21.50 -12.56
C GLY A 453 8.77 -21.38 -11.06
N ILE A 454 7.81 -21.73 -10.20
CA ILE A 454 8.05 -21.81 -8.75
C ILE A 454 9.05 -22.92 -8.43
N PRO A 455 8.92 -24.18 -8.93
CA PRO A 455 9.96 -25.19 -8.69
C PRO A 455 11.27 -24.86 -9.40
N TYR A 456 11.25 -24.27 -10.59
CA TYR A 456 12.48 -23.82 -11.27
C TYR A 456 13.17 -22.66 -10.55
N SER A 457 12.41 -21.68 -10.05
CA SER A 457 12.92 -20.54 -9.30
C SER A 457 13.32 -20.95 -7.89
N MET A 458 12.63 -21.89 -7.23
CA MET A 458 13.08 -22.53 -6.00
C MET A 458 14.38 -23.31 -6.23
N TYR A 459 14.49 -24.04 -7.34
CA TYR A 459 15.72 -24.73 -7.74
C TYR A 459 16.87 -23.74 -7.99
N ARG A 460 16.60 -22.61 -8.65
CA ARG A 460 17.59 -21.56 -8.90
C ARG A 460 17.93 -20.77 -7.63
N LEU A 461 16.97 -20.56 -6.74
CA LEU A 461 17.13 -19.90 -5.44
C LEU A 461 17.94 -20.78 -4.48
N LEU A 462 17.74 -22.10 -4.51
CA LEU A 462 18.60 -23.08 -3.83
C LEU A 462 20.06 -23.03 -4.31
N GLN A 463 20.32 -22.57 -5.54
CA GLN A 463 21.66 -22.33 -6.06
C GLN A 463 22.23 -20.94 -5.71
N THR A 464 21.45 -20.03 -5.13
CA THR A 464 21.95 -18.71 -4.70
C THR A 464 22.56 -18.74 -3.30
N GLU A 465 23.63 -17.95 -3.11
CA GLU A 465 24.38 -17.83 -1.85
C GLU A 465 23.53 -17.42 -0.64
N ILE A 466 22.37 -16.81 -0.88
CA ILE A 466 21.45 -16.31 0.15
C ILE A 466 20.78 -17.46 0.90
N VAL A 467 20.41 -18.55 0.22
CA VAL A 467 19.75 -19.72 0.85
C VAL A 467 20.74 -20.55 1.65
N GLY A 468 21.99 -20.67 1.19
CA GLY A 468 23.07 -21.30 1.96
C GLY A 468 23.34 -20.54 3.27
N LYS A 469 23.41 -19.20 3.21
CA LYS A 469 23.53 -18.34 4.39
C LYS A 469 22.32 -18.48 5.33
N LEU A 470 21.11 -18.55 4.78
CA LEU A 470 19.85 -18.67 5.54
C LEU A 470 19.73 -20.03 6.26
N ILE A 471 20.05 -21.13 5.58
CA ILE A 471 20.07 -22.49 6.15
C ILE A 471 21.11 -22.59 7.27
N VAL A 472 22.30 -22.03 7.07
CA VAL A 472 23.36 -22.00 8.08
C VAL A 472 22.94 -21.16 9.29
N THR A 473 22.30 -20.00 9.10
CA THR A 473 21.76 -19.20 10.21
C THR A 473 20.61 -19.89 10.95
N VAL A 474 19.71 -20.59 10.24
CA VAL A 474 18.63 -21.37 10.86
C VAL A 474 19.18 -22.58 11.61
N LEU A 475 20.21 -23.25 11.10
CA LEU A 475 20.94 -24.31 11.82
C LEU A 475 21.62 -23.77 13.08
N LEU A 476 22.32 -22.63 12.99
CA LEU A 476 22.96 -21.97 14.13
C LEU A 476 21.96 -21.48 15.18
N LEU A 477 20.76 -21.04 14.77
CA LEU A 477 19.65 -20.65 15.65
C LEU A 477 18.87 -21.85 16.22
N ALA A 478 18.82 -22.97 15.50
CA ALA A 478 18.23 -24.21 15.97
C ALA A 478 19.07 -24.91 17.04
N VAL A 479 20.40 -24.70 17.06
CA VAL A 479 21.31 -25.29 18.07
C VAL A 479 20.96 -24.85 19.51
N PRO A 480 20.74 -23.56 19.82
CA PRO A 480 20.22 -23.13 21.12
C PRO A 480 18.85 -23.73 21.46
N ILE A 481 17.94 -23.83 20.49
CA ILE A 481 16.58 -24.35 20.69
C ILE A 481 16.63 -25.85 21.00
N LEU A 482 17.41 -26.62 20.23
CA LEU A 482 17.66 -28.04 20.48
C LEU A 482 18.36 -28.27 21.83
N LEU A 483 19.32 -27.42 22.20
CA LEU A 483 19.98 -27.46 23.50
C LEU A 483 19.02 -27.11 24.66
N THR A 484 18.03 -26.24 24.45
CA THR A 484 16.99 -25.97 25.46
C THR A 484 15.97 -27.10 25.60
N GLN A 485 15.71 -27.86 24.53
CA GLN A 485 14.82 -29.02 24.54
C GLN A 485 15.47 -30.33 25.02
N THR A 486 16.74 -30.31 25.43
CA THR A 486 17.44 -31.48 26.00
C THR A 486 16.82 -32.03 27.30
N LYS A 487 15.84 -31.34 27.90
CA LYS A 487 14.98 -31.93 28.94
C LYS A 487 14.22 -33.19 28.46
N ILE A 488 13.91 -33.30 27.17
CA ILE A 488 13.14 -34.43 26.63
C ILE A 488 14.06 -35.57 26.16
N LEU A 489 15.28 -35.26 25.70
CA LEU A 489 16.22 -36.25 25.17
C LEU A 489 16.99 -37.03 26.25
N PHE A 490 17.16 -36.46 27.45
CA PHE A 490 17.94 -37.08 28.52
C PHE A 490 17.16 -37.45 29.78
N ASP A 491 15.84 -37.22 29.82
CA ASP A 491 15.02 -37.66 30.95
C ASP A 491 14.38 -39.03 30.68
N LYS A 492 15.23 -40.06 30.68
CA LYS A 492 14.80 -41.40 31.04
C LYS A 492 15.41 -41.75 32.40
N LYS A 493 14.58 -41.51 33.44
CA LYS A 493 14.66 -42.01 34.81
C LYS A 493 15.79 -41.46 35.71
N ASP A 494 15.35 -40.66 36.69
CA ASP A 494 15.83 -40.63 38.07
C ASP A 494 17.34 -40.70 38.30
N LYS A 495 18.09 -39.65 37.95
CA LYS A 495 19.26 -39.21 38.75
C LYS A 495 19.35 -37.69 38.77
N LYS A 496 19.36 -37.11 39.97
CA LYS A 496 19.62 -35.67 40.20
C LYS A 496 20.92 -35.26 39.48
N ALA A 497 20.80 -34.34 38.52
CA ALA A 497 21.95 -33.78 37.82
C ALA A 497 22.96 -33.17 38.80
N SER A 498 24.25 -33.42 38.56
CA SER A 498 25.34 -32.96 39.41
C SER A 498 25.44 -31.42 39.44
N PRO A 499 25.76 -30.78 40.57
CA PRO A 499 25.90 -29.33 40.68
C PRO A 499 26.99 -28.74 39.75
N LYS A 500 27.92 -29.57 39.24
CA LYS A 500 28.93 -29.15 38.24
C LYS A 500 28.33 -28.93 36.85
N GLU A 501 27.38 -29.75 36.40
CA GLU A 501 26.75 -29.64 35.08
C GLU A 501 25.81 -28.42 34.99
N GLN A 502 25.12 -28.10 36.09
CA GLN A 502 24.29 -26.89 36.16
C GLN A 502 25.13 -25.60 36.12
N LYS A 503 26.34 -25.61 36.69
CA LYS A 503 27.29 -24.50 36.58
C LYS A 503 27.79 -24.32 35.14
N ILE A 504 28.19 -25.40 34.47
CA ILE A 504 28.66 -25.35 33.08
C ILE A 504 27.55 -24.86 32.15
N ARG A 505 26.31 -25.30 32.33
CA ARG A 505 25.15 -24.82 31.58
C ARG A 505 24.90 -23.32 31.75
N LYS A 506 25.01 -22.80 32.98
CA LYS A 506 24.88 -21.35 33.24
C LYS A 506 26.02 -20.55 32.61
N ILE A 507 27.26 -21.07 32.65
CA ILE A 507 28.42 -20.41 32.04
C ILE A 507 28.28 -20.31 30.52
N ILE A 508 27.81 -21.38 29.85
CA ILE A 508 27.59 -21.39 28.39
C ILE A 508 26.41 -20.48 28.00
N MET A 509 25.34 -20.42 28.80
CA MET A 509 24.23 -19.49 28.56
C MET A 509 24.66 -18.03 28.71
N ILE A 510 25.47 -17.73 29.72
CA ILE A 510 25.99 -16.38 29.96
C ILE A 510 26.98 -15.99 28.86
N SER A 511 27.83 -16.90 28.39
CA SER A 511 28.78 -16.59 27.31
C SER A 511 28.08 -16.28 25.98
N PHE A 512 27.04 -17.02 25.59
CA PHE A 512 26.25 -16.72 24.40
C PHE A 512 25.39 -15.46 24.55
N ALA A 513 24.84 -15.18 25.74
CA ALA A 513 24.13 -13.93 26.01
C ALA A 513 25.06 -12.71 25.91
N VAL A 514 26.27 -12.80 26.47
CA VAL A 514 27.29 -11.75 26.35
C VAL A 514 27.71 -11.58 24.88
N LEU A 515 27.92 -12.67 24.14
CA LEU A 515 28.26 -12.62 22.71
C LEU A 515 27.16 -11.96 21.84
N SER A 516 25.90 -12.10 22.25
CA SER A 516 24.73 -11.47 21.59
C SER A 516 24.60 -9.98 21.91
N ILE A 517 25.21 -9.51 23.00
CA ILE A 517 25.20 -8.12 23.45
C ILE A 517 26.40 -7.33 22.87
N ILE A 518 27.47 -8.01 22.44
CA ILE A 518 28.64 -7.36 21.81
C ILE A 518 28.27 -6.50 20.58
N PRO A 519 27.37 -6.91 19.66
CA PRO A 519 26.92 -6.06 18.56
C PRO A 519 26.19 -4.79 19.02
N LEU A 520 25.50 -4.83 20.17
CA LEU A 520 24.79 -3.68 20.74
C LEU A 520 25.75 -2.61 21.29
N PHE A 521 26.96 -3.00 21.71
CA PHE A 521 28.00 -2.05 22.14
C PHE A 521 28.77 -1.40 20.98
N TYR A 522 28.70 -1.99 19.78
CA TYR A 522 29.31 -1.41 18.57
C TYR A 522 28.37 -0.46 17.79
N VAL A 523 27.10 -0.34 18.21
CA VAL A 523 26.22 0.72 17.72
C VAL A 523 26.52 1.99 18.51
N GLN A 524 27.44 2.80 17.99
CA GLN A 524 27.55 4.19 18.42
C GLN A 524 26.24 4.90 18.08
N MET A 525 25.42 5.19 19.09
CA MET A 525 24.35 6.19 18.96
C MET A 525 25.03 7.53 18.68
N PRO A 526 24.82 8.18 17.52
CA PRO A 526 25.23 9.56 17.38
C PRO A 526 24.33 10.37 18.31
N ILE A 527 24.93 10.96 19.35
CA ILE A 527 24.24 11.94 20.19
C ILE A 527 23.98 13.14 19.28
N LEU A 528 22.72 13.34 18.91
CA LEU A 528 22.26 14.49 18.14
C LEU A 528 22.29 15.72 19.07
N LEU A 529 23.49 16.24 19.29
CA LEU A 529 23.70 17.57 19.83
C LEU A 529 24.04 18.44 18.64
N GLU A 530 23.10 19.27 18.20
CA GLU A 530 23.37 20.35 17.25
C GLU A 530 24.49 21.22 17.80
N LYS A 531 25.72 20.97 17.36
CA LYS A 531 26.85 21.84 17.65
C LYS A 531 26.66 23.04 16.73
N LYS A 532 26.28 24.18 17.30
CA LYS A 532 26.14 25.48 16.60
C LYS A 532 27.32 25.67 15.62
N SER A 533 27.02 25.88 14.34
CA SER A 533 28.01 25.98 13.27
C SER A 533 28.86 27.24 13.42
N LEU A 534 29.99 27.12 14.11
CA LEU A 534 31.01 28.16 14.12
C LEU A 534 31.80 28.07 12.79
N MET A 535 31.60 29.01 11.88
CA MET A 535 32.49 29.19 10.72
C MET A 535 33.76 29.92 11.18
N MET A 536 34.85 29.17 11.37
CA MET A 536 36.14 29.71 11.77
C MET A 536 36.94 30.17 10.54
N THR A 537 37.39 31.43 10.56
CA THR A 537 38.21 31.97 9.47
C THR A 537 39.65 31.43 9.53
N TRP A 538 40.34 31.42 8.38
CA TRP A 538 41.74 30.99 8.31
C TRP A 538 42.66 31.84 9.21
N VAL A 539 42.39 33.15 9.29
CA VAL A 539 43.16 34.10 10.09
C VAL A 539 43.07 33.75 11.58
N ASP A 540 41.86 33.46 12.07
CA ASP A 540 41.66 33.08 13.47
C ASP A 540 42.36 31.75 13.80
N TYR A 541 42.25 30.77 12.90
CA TYR A 541 42.92 29.48 13.05
C TYR A 541 44.45 29.61 13.09
N LYS A 542 45.02 30.42 12.18
CA LYS A 542 46.46 30.71 12.12
C LYS A 542 46.98 31.32 13.41
N HIS A 543 46.25 32.27 14.01
CA HIS A 543 46.68 32.93 15.24
C HIS A 543 46.54 32.04 16.49
N LEU A 544 45.53 31.17 16.53
CA LEU A 544 45.20 30.38 17.72
C LEU A 544 45.91 29.02 17.75
N CYS A 545 46.05 28.38 16.59
CA CYS A 545 46.37 26.95 16.49
C CYS A 545 47.69 26.64 15.79
N ILE A 546 48.29 27.55 15.02
CA ILE A 546 49.57 27.27 14.36
C ILE A 546 50.72 27.61 15.32
N PRO A 547 51.58 26.64 15.69
CA PRO A 547 52.69 26.88 16.59
C PRO A 547 53.75 27.75 15.92
N LYS A 548 54.22 28.79 16.63
CA LYS A 548 55.34 29.65 16.21
C LYS A 548 56.71 29.12 16.66
N ASP A 549 56.71 28.24 17.66
CA ASP A 549 57.88 27.65 18.29
C ASP A 549 57.88 26.12 18.11
N GLY A 550 59.00 25.45 18.37
CA GLY A 550 59.12 23.99 18.27
C GLY A 550 58.28 23.17 19.26
N LEU A 551 57.56 23.80 20.19
CA LEU A 551 56.73 23.13 21.20
C LEU A 551 55.24 23.16 20.81
N TRP A 552 54.72 22.05 20.28
CA TRP A 552 53.37 21.98 19.70
C TRP A 552 52.26 21.68 20.72
N ALA A 553 52.58 20.93 21.78
CA ALA A 553 51.58 20.42 22.73
C ALA A 553 50.63 21.49 23.33
N PRO A 554 51.07 22.72 23.68
CA PRO A 554 50.16 23.76 24.18
C PRO A 554 49.12 24.22 23.15
N TYR A 555 49.48 24.20 21.87
CA TYR A 555 48.59 24.58 20.76
C TYR A 555 47.59 23.44 20.45
N GLN A 556 48.04 22.19 20.52
CA GLN A 556 47.18 21.01 20.34
C GLN A 556 46.10 20.93 21.43
N ILE A 557 46.47 21.14 22.69
CA ILE A 557 45.52 21.13 23.82
C ILE A 557 44.50 22.27 23.68
N ARG A 558 44.95 23.49 23.34
CA ARG A 558 44.06 24.64 23.18
C ARG A 558 43.07 24.47 22.02
N CYS A 559 43.52 23.90 20.90
CA CYS A 559 42.71 23.79 19.70
C CYS A 559 41.91 22.50 19.61
N GLN A 560 42.02 21.62 20.61
CA GLN A 560 41.29 20.36 20.69
C GLN A 560 39.77 20.55 20.60
N ASP A 561 39.24 21.66 21.13
CA ASP A 561 37.80 21.98 21.10
C ASP A 561 37.25 22.22 19.68
N PHE A 562 38.14 22.57 18.73
CA PHE A 562 37.81 22.81 17.33
C PHE A 562 37.85 21.57 16.45
N LEU A 563 38.21 20.39 17.00
CA LEU A 563 38.15 19.14 16.25
C LEU A 563 36.73 18.87 15.74
N GLY A 564 36.64 18.50 14.46
CA GLY A 564 35.38 18.23 13.77
C GLY A 564 34.56 19.47 13.38
N THR A 565 35.06 20.69 13.61
CA THR A 565 34.39 21.90 13.11
C THR A 565 34.54 22.03 11.59
N LYS A 566 33.47 22.44 10.90
CA LYS A 566 33.46 22.71 9.45
C LYS A 566 34.12 24.07 9.20
N VAL A 567 35.09 24.12 8.27
CA VAL A 567 35.79 25.33 7.84
C VAL A 567 35.69 25.49 6.33
N GLN A 568 35.65 26.74 5.85
CA GLN A 568 35.62 27.07 4.43
C GLN A 568 36.80 28.00 4.11
N TRP A 569 37.77 27.52 3.35
CA TRP A 569 39.01 28.22 3.05
C TRP A 569 39.35 28.13 1.55
N GLN A 570 40.29 28.97 1.11
CA GLN A 570 40.74 29.05 -0.29
C GLN A 570 42.26 28.91 -0.38
N GLY A 571 42.74 28.15 -1.36
CA GLY A 571 44.18 27.96 -1.55
C GLY A 571 44.54 27.34 -2.90
N GLN A 572 45.85 27.16 -3.13
CA GLN A 572 46.39 26.64 -4.38
C GLN A 572 46.82 25.19 -4.26
N VAL A 573 46.46 24.36 -5.24
CA VAL A 573 46.80 22.93 -5.26
C VAL A 573 48.30 22.74 -5.46
N GLU A 574 48.98 22.14 -4.49
CA GLU A 574 50.42 21.84 -4.55
C GLU A 574 50.68 20.39 -4.95
N GLN A 575 49.86 19.44 -4.48
CA GLN A 575 50.00 18.01 -4.82
C GLN A 575 48.71 17.24 -4.59
N VAL A 576 48.42 16.26 -5.44
CA VAL A 576 47.39 15.23 -5.20
C VAL A 576 48.09 13.88 -5.17
N LYS A 577 47.87 13.08 -4.11
CA LYS A 577 48.45 11.73 -3.99
C LYS A 577 47.45 10.72 -3.44
N VAL A 578 47.68 9.44 -3.70
CA VAL A 578 46.90 8.37 -3.04
C VAL A 578 47.33 8.25 -1.58
N SER A 579 46.36 8.36 -0.67
CA SER A 579 46.57 8.22 0.78
C SER A 579 46.44 6.76 1.21
N LYS A 580 45.35 6.11 0.78
CA LYS A 580 45.00 4.75 1.18
C LYS A 580 44.23 4.05 0.07
N VAL A 581 44.53 2.78 -0.17
CA VAL A 581 43.73 1.89 -1.00
C VAL A 581 43.19 0.80 -0.09
N GLU A 582 41.87 0.76 0.09
CA GLU A 582 41.18 -0.26 0.87
C GLU A 582 40.43 -1.20 -0.07
N ASN A 583 40.75 -2.49 -0.01
CA ASN A 583 39.97 -3.53 -0.68
C ASN A 583 39.50 -4.52 0.39
N THR A 584 38.30 -4.28 0.90
CA THR A 584 37.69 -5.12 1.93
C THR A 584 37.45 -6.53 1.41
N ALA A 585 36.99 -6.68 0.16
CA ALA A 585 36.78 -7.96 -0.49
C ALA A 585 38.07 -8.79 -0.61
N GLU A 586 39.17 -8.18 -1.06
CA GLU A 586 40.48 -8.83 -1.15
C GLU A 586 41.01 -9.19 0.25
N SER A 587 40.81 -8.33 1.25
CA SER A 587 41.24 -8.59 2.62
C SER A 587 40.60 -9.86 3.20
N TYR A 588 39.32 -10.10 2.94
CA TYR A 588 38.65 -11.33 3.38
C TYR A 588 39.02 -12.54 2.53
N ILE A 589 39.01 -12.42 1.19
CA ILE A 589 39.29 -13.56 0.31
C ILE A 589 40.73 -14.06 0.46
N LYS A 590 41.69 -13.16 0.72
CA LYS A 590 43.09 -13.51 0.98
C LYS A 590 43.30 -14.31 2.26
N THR A 591 42.41 -14.18 3.26
CA THR A 591 42.50 -14.96 4.51
C THR A 591 42.02 -16.42 4.36
N LEU A 592 41.36 -16.75 3.25
CA LEU A 592 40.86 -18.08 2.97
C LEU A 592 41.94 -19.02 2.39
N PRO A 593 41.82 -20.35 2.60
CA PRO A 593 42.70 -21.33 1.96
C PRO A 593 42.67 -21.23 0.42
N GLY A 594 43.81 -21.48 -0.23
CA GLY A 594 44.00 -21.34 -1.69
C GLY A 594 42.93 -22.02 -2.57
N ILE A 595 42.39 -23.15 -2.10
CA ILE A 595 41.36 -23.95 -2.79
C ILE A 595 40.04 -23.17 -2.93
N LEU A 596 39.75 -22.28 -1.97
CA LEU A 596 38.55 -21.46 -1.96
C LEU A 596 38.85 -20.05 -2.48
N SER A 597 40.03 -19.49 -2.19
CA SER A 597 40.33 -18.10 -2.57
C SER A 597 40.41 -17.90 -4.08
N GLU A 598 41.10 -18.77 -4.83
CA GLU A 598 41.25 -18.65 -6.30
C GLU A 598 39.93 -18.59 -7.08
N PRO A 599 38.95 -19.50 -6.88
CA PRO A 599 37.66 -19.39 -7.55
C PRO A 599 36.91 -18.12 -7.13
N LEU A 600 37.01 -17.69 -5.86
CA LEU A 600 36.31 -16.49 -5.37
C LEU A 600 36.86 -15.19 -5.98
N TYR A 601 38.19 -15.08 -6.23
CA TYR A 601 38.77 -13.95 -6.96
C TYR A 601 38.17 -13.80 -8.37
N CYS A 602 37.88 -14.91 -9.06
CA CYS A 602 37.29 -14.88 -10.41
C CYS A 602 35.76 -14.75 -10.43
N ILE A 603 35.08 -15.15 -9.34
CA ILE A 603 33.61 -15.01 -9.23
C ILE A 603 33.25 -13.55 -8.91
N TYR A 604 33.96 -12.92 -7.97
CA TYR A 604 33.67 -11.55 -7.53
C TYR A 604 34.51 -10.47 -8.19
N GLY A 605 35.57 -10.87 -8.91
CA GLY A 605 36.48 -9.97 -9.60
C GLY A 605 36.42 -10.12 -11.11
N GLU A 606 37.41 -9.53 -11.76
CA GLU A 606 37.54 -9.56 -13.22
C GLU A 606 38.76 -10.39 -13.62
N LYS A 607 38.71 -10.95 -14.83
CA LYS A 607 39.85 -11.65 -15.41
C LYS A 607 40.88 -10.63 -15.88
N VAL A 608 42.15 -10.89 -15.59
CA VAL A 608 43.26 -10.07 -16.09
C VAL A 608 43.21 -10.09 -17.63
N PRO A 609 43.17 -8.93 -18.30
CA PRO A 609 43.07 -8.87 -19.75
C PRO A 609 44.29 -9.51 -20.41
N LYS A 610 44.12 -10.00 -21.65
CA LYS A 610 45.24 -10.53 -22.42
C LYS A 610 46.13 -9.37 -22.86
N CYS A 611 47.43 -9.46 -22.59
CA CYS A 611 48.40 -8.47 -23.04
C CYS A 611 48.49 -8.52 -24.57
N ASP A 612 48.13 -7.42 -25.22
CA ASP A 612 48.14 -7.29 -26.68
C ASP A 612 49.15 -6.19 -27.08
N GLU A 613 50.13 -6.59 -27.88
CA GLU A 613 51.24 -5.74 -28.33
C GLU A 613 50.80 -4.67 -29.35
N GLN A 614 49.62 -4.85 -29.98
CA GLN A 614 49.13 -3.91 -31.01
C GLN A 614 48.28 -2.76 -30.44
N THR A 615 47.65 -2.96 -29.29
CA THR A 615 46.71 -2.00 -28.69
C THR A 615 47.25 -1.27 -27.47
N MET A 616 48.32 -1.77 -26.84
CA MET A 616 48.86 -1.23 -25.58
C MET A 616 50.13 -0.40 -25.81
N SER A 617 50.32 0.63 -25.00
CA SER A 617 51.60 1.36 -24.94
C SER A 617 52.70 0.48 -24.33
N ASP A 618 53.97 0.77 -24.63
CA ASP A 618 55.12 -0.01 -24.14
C ASP A 618 55.13 -0.18 -22.60
N GLU A 619 54.71 0.85 -21.86
CA GLU A 619 54.61 0.83 -20.41
C GLU A 619 53.45 -0.06 -19.92
N ALA A 620 52.28 0.04 -20.56
CA ALA A 620 51.11 -0.77 -20.24
C ALA A 620 51.35 -2.25 -20.57
N LEU A 621 52.06 -2.52 -21.67
CA LEU A 621 52.45 -3.87 -22.08
C LEU A 621 53.40 -4.48 -21.05
N ARG A 622 54.42 -3.74 -20.60
CA ARG A 622 55.33 -4.19 -19.53
C ARG A 622 54.58 -4.43 -18.22
N HIS A 623 53.66 -3.54 -17.84
CA HIS A 623 52.84 -3.71 -16.64
C HIS A 623 51.96 -4.98 -16.72
N CYS A 624 51.35 -5.23 -17.87
CA CYS A 624 50.53 -6.42 -18.11
C CYS A 624 51.37 -7.71 -18.05
N GLN A 625 52.54 -7.73 -18.69
CA GLN A 625 53.46 -8.88 -18.66
C GLN A 625 53.94 -9.19 -17.24
N LEU A 626 54.31 -8.16 -16.47
CA LEU A 626 54.71 -8.31 -15.07
C LEU A 626 53.55 -8.80 -14.20
N THR A 627 52.35 -8.26 -14.40
CA THR A 627 51.15 -8.70 -13.65
C THR A 627 50.81 -10.16 -13.95
N LYS A 628 50.91 -10.58 -15.22
CA LYS A 628 50.71 -11.99 -15.61
C LYS A 628 51.75 -12.93 -14.99
N SER A 629 52.99 -12.47 -14.83
CA SER A 629 54.05 -13.27 -14.20
C SER A 629 53.80 -13.59 -12.71
N THR A 630 52.87 -12.87 -12.05
CA THR A 630 52.47 -13.14 -10.66
C THR A 630 51.57 -14.37 -10.50
N GLY A 631 51.14 -15.00 -11.59
CA GLY A 631 50.29 -16.21 -11.57
C GLY A 631 48.82 -15.96 -11.22
N ARG A 632 48.40 -14.71 -10.99
CA ARG A 632 47.00 -14.36 -10.74
C ARG A 632 46.23 -14.20 -12.06
N ASN A 633 45.18 -15.00 -12.23
CA ASN A 633 44.31 -14.94 -13.42
C ASN A 633 43.17 -13.92 -13.28
N CYS A 634 42.81 -13.53 -12.06
CA CYS A 634 41.71 -12.61 -11.75
C CYS A 634 42.11 -11.63 -10.65
N HIS A 635 41.53 -10.42 -10.67
CA HIS A 635 41.76 -9.36 -9.69
C HIS A 635 40.45 -8.74 -9.18
N LEU A 636 40.49 -8.14 -7.99
CA LEU A 636 39.34 -7.47 -7.36
C LEU A 636 39.45 -5.94 -7.42
N ASN A 637 40.18 -5.39 -8.41
CA ASN A 637 40.46 -3.95 -8.47
C ASN A 637 39.20 -3.05 -8.53
N ASN A 638 38.09 -3.55 -9.06
CA ASN A 638 36.81 -2.80 -9.06
C ASN A 638 36.24 -2.57 -7.65
N HIS A 639 36.72 -3.30 -6.65
CA HIS A 639 36.34 -3.13 -5.25
C HIS A 639 37.35 -2.28 -4.47
N ASN A 640 38.35 -1.68 -5.14
CA ASN A 640 39.31 -0.78 -4.50
C ASN A 640 38.63 0.55 -4.17
N LEU A 641 38.53 0.87 -2.88
CA LEU A 641 38.19 2.21 -2.41
C LEU A 641 39.49 3.00 -2.23
N ILE A 642 39.69 4.00 -3.08
CA ILE A 642 40.91 4.81 -3.13
C ILE A 642 40.64 6.16 -2.45
N SER A 643 41.27 6.41 -1.32
CA SER A 643 41.26 7.71 -0.65
C SER A 643 42.48 8.53 -1.08
N LEU A 644 42.26 9.81 -1.38
CA LEU A 644 43.30 10.73 -1.85
C LEU A 644 43.72 11.69 -0.72
N LEU A 645 44.95 12.18 -0.78
CA LEU A 645 45.46 13.26 0.05
C LEU A 645 45.82 14.43 -0.86
N LEU A 646 45.20 15.58 -0.60
CA LEU A 646 45.37 16.82 -1.32
C LEU A 646 46.22 17.78 -0.45
N SER A 647 47.36 18.21 -0.97
CA SER A 647 48.19 19.25 -0.36
C SER A 647 47.86 20.60 -0.97
N ILE A 648 47.46 21.56 -0.13
CA ILE A 648 47.10 22.92 -0.55
C ILE A 648 48.07 23.91 0.07
N LYS A 649 48.61 24.81 -0.75
CA LYS A 649 49.42 25.93 -0.30
C LYS A 649 48.53 27.13 0.01
N MET A 650 48.64 27.64 1.23
CA MET A 650 47.97 28.85 1.71
C MET A 650 49.03 29.78 2.31
N GLU A 651 49.33 30.88 1.61
CA GLU A 651 50.42 31.80 1.96
C GLU A 651 51.77 31.06 2.07
N GLU A 652 52.35 30.97 3.27
CA GLU A 652 53.59 30.26 3.59
C GLU A 652 53.37 28.85 4.18
N TYR A 653 52.12 28.42 4.37
CA TYR A 653 51.77 27.17 5.03
C TYR A 653 51.18 26.16 4.06
N THR A 654 51.52 24.88 4.25
CA THR A 654 50.93 23.77 3.49
C THR A 654 49.92 23.04 4.37
N LEU A 655 48.70 22.89 3.86
CA LEU A 655 47.62 22.12 4.47
C LEU A 655 47.51 20.76 3.80
N THR A 656 47.16 19.74 4.59
CA THR A 656 46.90 18.39 4.06
C THR A 656 45.43 18.03 4.25
N ILE A 657 44.77 17.63 3.18
CA ILE A 657 43.35 17.31 3.19
C ILE A 657 43.15 15.87 2.75
N ASP A 658 42.63 15.05 3.66
CA ASP A 658 42.17 13.69 3.37
C ASP A 658 40.82 13.75 2.68
N ALA A 659 40.77 13.24 1.46
CA ALA A 659 39.57 13.13 0.65
C ALA A 659 39.15 11.66 0.52
N GLY A 660 37.86 11.40 0.75
CA GLY A 660 37.27 10.08 0.59
C GLY A 660 37.19 9.64 -0.88
N PRO A 661 36.83 8.37 -1.13
CA PRO A 661 36.80 7.80 -2.49
C PRO A 661 35.82 8.49 -3.44
N ASN A 662 34.77 9.13 -2.92
CA ASN A 662 33.78 9.86 -3.71
C ASN A 662 34.39 11.06 -4.47
N PHE A 663 35.52 11.60 -4.00
CA PHE A 663 36.20 12.72 -4.64
C PHE A 663 37.25 12.30 -5.68
N LEU A 664 37.38 11.00 -5.97
CA LEU A 664 38.43 10.47 -6.86
C LEU A 664 38.42 11.12 -8.25
N SER A 665 37.27 11.11 -8.93
CA SER A 665 37.14 11.67 -10.28
C SER A 665 37.41 13.17 -10.33
N GLY A 666 36.90 13.89 -9.33
CA GLY A 666 37.06 15.33 -9.18
C GLY A 666 38.49 15.76 -8.90
N LEU A 667 39.16 15.10 -7.96
CA LEU A 667 40.55 15.41 -7.60
C LEU A 667 41.56 14.95 -8.65
N MET A 668 41.27 13.86 -9.38
CA MET A 668 42.10 13.44 -10.52
C MET A 668 41.99 14.40 -11.71
N ALA A 669 40.91 15.20 -11.77
CA ALA A 669 40.77 16.23 -12.79
C ALA A 669 41.60 17.48 -12.49
N LEU A 670 41.98 17.74 -11.22
CA LEU A 670 42.74 18.91 -10.76
C LEU A 670 44.17 19.00 -11.33
N GLN A 671 44.67 20.22 -11.52
CA GLN A 671 46.02 20.51 -11.99
C GLN A 671 46.81 21.25 -10.91
N LEU A 672 48.14 21.13 -10.98
CA LEU A 672 49.03 21.82 -10.04
C LEU A 672 48.93 23.33 -10.25
N GLY A 673 48.71 24.07 -9.16
CA GLY A 673 48.52 25.52 -9.18
C GLY A 673 47.07 25.98 -9.31
N ASP A 674 46.10 25.07 -9.46
CA ASP A 674 44.68 25.44 -9.48
C ASP A 674 44.26 26.12 -8.18
N GLU A 675 43.53 27.24 -8.29
CA GLU A 675 42.87 27.87 -7.16
C GLU A 675 41.54 27.17 -6.87
N ILE A 676 41.37 26.79 -5.61
CA ILE A 676 40.22 26.04 -5.12
C ILE A 676 39.68 26.65 -3.83
N GLU A 677 38.35 26.64 -3.72
CA GLU A 677 37.60 26.89 -2.51
C GLU A 677 37.08 25.56 -1.98
N PHE A 678 37.35 25.23 -0.73
CA PHE A 678 36.96 23.95 -0.17
C PHE A 678 36.29 24.11 1.19
N THR A 679 35.32 23.24 1.46
CA THR A 679 34.79 23.02 2.80
C THR A 679 35.35 21.72 3.35
N ALA A 680 35.93 21.77 4.54
CA ALA A 680 36.53 20.61 5.19
C ALA A 680 36.27 20.62 6.70
N THR A 681 36.38 19.46 7.34
CA THR A 681 36.33 19.33 8.81
C THR A 681 37.72 19.13 9.37
N LEU A 682 38.05 19.83 10.46
CA LEU A 682 39.36 19.69 11.12
C LEU A 682 39.53 18.28 11.73
N ALA A 683 40.56 17.56 11.27
CA ALA A 683 40.87 16.20 11.73
C ALA A 683 42.08 16.16 12.68
N ASP A 684 43.02 17.08 12.51
CA ASP A 684 44.15 17.33 13.40
C ASP A 684 44.33 18.84 13.60
N VAL A 685 44.76 19.25 14.79
CA VAL A 685 44.81 20.66 15.22
C VAL A 685 46.06 20.91 16.06
N GLY A 686 46.58 22.14 16.02
CA GLY A 686 47.77 22.50 16.81
C GLY A 686 49.11 22.11 16.18
N THR A 687 49.13 21.77 14.89
CA THR A 687 50.31 21.31 14.15
C THR A 687 50.68 22.28 13.03
N PRO A 688 51.95 22.34 12.58
CA PRO A 688 52.37 23.22 11.48
C PRO A 688 51.82 22.79 10.12
N ILE A 689 51.37 21.53 9.99
CA ILE A 689 50.78 20.94 8.79
C ILE A 689 49.49 20.24 9.22
N PRO A 690 48.39 20.98 9.42
CA PRO A 690 47.16 20.41 9.91
C PRO A 690 46.52 19.48 8.88
N ARG A 691 45.82 18.47 9.39
CA ARG A 691 45.04 17.51 8.59
C ARG A 691 43.58 17.87 8.63
N LEU A 692 42.97 17.97 7.46
CA LEU A 692 41.54 18.21 7.29
C LEU A 692 40.89 17.04 6.55
N LYS A 693 39.58 16.85 6.71
CA LYS A 693 38.78 15.92 5.91
C LYS A 693 37.88 16.68 4.96
N LEU A 694 37.97 16.40 3.67
CA LEU A 694 37.22 17.10 2.63
C LEU A 694 35.71 16.81 2.72
N LYS A 695 34.88 17.85 2.55
CA LYS A 695 33.41 17.77 2.47
C LYS A 695 32.87 18.27 1.14
N SER A 696 33.38 19.40 0.66
CA SER A 696 33.09 19.89 -0.70
C SER A 696 34.29 20.64 -1.25
N LEU A 697 34.40 20.69 -2.56
CA LEU A 697 35.46 21.38 -3.27
C LEU A 697 34.90 22.05 -4.52
N ASN A 698 35.23 23.32 -4.69
CA ASN A 698 34.91 24.11 -5.88
C ASN A 698 36.20 24.68 -6.47
N CYS A 699 36.39 24.54 -7.77
CA CYS A 699 37.55 25.08 -8.47
C CYS A 699 37.19 26.45 -9.05
N THR A 700 37.83 27.51 -8.56
CA THR A 700 37.57 28.89 -9.00
C THR A 700 38.36 29.26 -10.26
N SER A 701 39.48 28.56 -10.50
CA SER A 701 40.35 28.79 -11.65
C SER A 701 39.81 28.22 -12.96
N ARG A 702 39.00 27.15 -12.93
CA ARG A 702 38.38 26.55 -14.12
C ARG A 702 37.11 25.76 -13.80
N VAL A 703 36.21 25.69 -14.78
CA VAL A 703 34.98 24.89 -14.70
C VAL A 703 35.34 23.41 -14.85
N LEU A 704 35.07 22.62 -13.81
CA LEU A 704 35.18 21.17 -13.84
C LEU A 704 33.82 20.58 -14.17
N ASN A 705 33.74 19.71 -15.18
CA ASN A 705 32.51 19.02 -15.60
C ASN A 705 32.13 17.85 -14.66
N VAL A 706 32.50 17.92 -13.38
CA VAL A 706 32.30 16.87 -12.39
C VAL A 706 31.72 17.52 -11.14
N GLU A 707 30.48 17.18 -10.79
CA GLU A 707 29.88 17.58 -9.51
C GLU A 707 30.68 16.95 -8.36
N MET A 708 31.29 17.78 -7.51
CA MET A 708 32.13 17.37 -6.37
C MET A 708 31.50 17.75 -5.03
N ASN A 709 30.19 17.55 -4.90
CA ASN A 709 29.47 17.76 -3.65
C ASN A 709 29.05 16.40 -3.09
N VAL A 710 29.50 16.12 -1.87
CA VAL A 710 28.96 15.02 -1.06
C VAL A 710 28.08 15.67 -0.01
N ASP A 711 26.82 15.93 -0.38
CA ASP A 711 25.74 16.23 0.59
C ASP A 711 25.31 14.92 1.28
N ASP A 712 26.26 14.24 1.92
CA ASP A 712 25.97 13.23 2.93
C ASP A 712 26.06 13.93 4.30
N ASP A 713 24.92 14.40 4.81
CA ASP A 713 24.38 14.00 6.13
C ASP A 713 23.32 14.94 6.73
N ASP A 714 22.98 16.07 6.11
CA ASP A 714 21.96 16.97 6.68
C ASP A 714 20.65 16.87 5.85
N LEU A 715 19.62 16.30 6.46
CA LEU A 715 18.27 16.25 5.91
C LEU A 715 17.70 17.68 5.96
N ASP A 716 18.03 18.48 4.96
CA ASP A 716 17.72 19.91 4.96
C ASP A 716 16.20 20.15 5.08
N GLU A 717 15.83 21.01 6.02
CA GLU A 717 14.46 21.47 6.25
C GLU A 717 13.81 22.01 4.94
N GLU A 718 14.64 22.54 4.04
CA GLU A 718 14.28 23.02 2.71
C GLU A 718 13.84 21.89 1.76
N THR A 719 14.48 20.72 1.81
CA THR A 719 14.06 19.55 1.00
C THR A 719 12.72 18.99 1.49
N LEU A 720 12.48 18.97 2.80
CA LEU A 720 11.19 18.54 3.37
C LEU A 720 10.07 19.51 2.97
N LEU A 721 10.32 20.82 3.02
CA LEU A 721 9.38 21.84 2.56
C LEU A 721 9.08 21.72 1.07
N GLN A 722 10.08 21.52 0.22
CA GLN A 722 9.90 21.32 -1.22
C GLN A 722 9.06 20.07 -1.51
N VAL A 723 9.31 18.99 -0.76
CA VAL A 723 8.56 17.73 -0.86
C VAL A 723 7.10 17.90 -0.45
N LEU A 724 6.83 18.59 0.67
CA LEU A 724 5.47 18.92 1.10
C LEU A 724 4.75 19.84 0.12
N ASN A 725 5.47 20.80 -0.46
CA ASN A 725 4.92 21.74 -1.44
C ASN A 725 4.50 21.02 -2.73
N ASN A 726 5.30 20.07 -3.21
CA ASN A 726 4.95 19.21 -4.35
C ASN A 726 3.77 18.26 -4.06
N ALA A 727 3.65 17.75 -2.83
CA ALA A 727 2.50 16.95 -2.42
C ALA A 727 1.22 17.79 -2.38
N PHE A 728 1.30 19.01 -1.85
CA PHE A 728 0.19 19.96 -1.84
C PHE A 728 -0.23 20.35 -3.26
N ALA A 729 0.73 20.61 -4.16
CA ALA A 729 0.46 20.91 -5.57
C ALA A 729 -0.36 19.83 -6.26
N LEU A 730 0.04 18.57 -6.10
CA LEU A 730 -0.67 17.44 -6.70
C LEU A 730 -2.08 17.28 -6.12
N PHE A 731 -2.24 17.45 -4.81
CA PHE A 731 -3.56 17.38 -4.16
C PHE A 731 -4.49 18.52 -4.58
N PHE A 732 -3.97 19.75 -4.67
CA PHE A 732 -4.71 20.93 -5.09
C PHE A 732 -5.15 20.79 -6.57
N ASN A 733 -4.21 20.45 -7.46
CA ASN A 733 -4.50 20.28 -8.88
C ASN A 733 -5.45 19.10 -9.13
N PHE A 734 -5.39 18.02 -8.33
CA PHE A 734 -6.34 16.90 -8.41
C PHE A 734 -7.81 17.32 -8.23
N GLY A 735 -8.06 18.36 -7.42
CA GLY A 735 -9.40 18.83 -7.09
C GLY A 735 -9.88 20.02 -7.92
N PHE A 736 -8.98 20.92 -8.31
CA PHE A 736 -9.35 22.24 -8.86
C PHE A 736 -8.92 22.48 -10.32
N PHE A 737 -8.06 21.64 -10.89
CA PHE A 737 -7.69 21.74 -12.31
C PHE A 737 -8.89 21.38 -13.21
N PRO A 738 -9.18 22.11 -14.30
CA PRO A 738 -8.38 23.17 -14.95
C PRO A 738 -8.75 24.61 -14.51
N ILE A 739 -9.57 24.79 -13.47
CA ILE A 739 -10.01 26.13 -13.03
C ILE A 739 -8.89 26.86 -12.30
N LEU A 740 -8.29 26.18 -11.32
CA LEU A 740 -7.15 26.66 -10.57
C LEU A 740 -5.99 25.68 -10.74
N GLU A 741 -4.81 26.23 -10.95
CA GLU A 741 -3.55 25.49 -11.00
C GLU A 741 -2.59 26.07 -9.96
N TYR A 742 -2.00 25.20 -9.16
CA TYR A 742 -0.92 25.55 -8.23
C TYR A 742 0.39 24.97 -8.77
N SER A 743 1.37 25.85 -8.96
CA SER A 743 2.71 25.48 -9.44
C SER A 743 3.76 25.95 -8.42
N PRO A 744 4.28 25.04 -7.56
CA PRO A 744 5.15 25.36 -6.43
C PRO A 744 6.45 26.07 -6.80
#